data_AF-A0A7C3DGZ6-F1
#
_entry.id   AF-A0A7C3DGZ6-F1
#
_cell.length_a   1.000
_cell.length_b   1.000
_cell.length_c   1.000
_cell.angle_alpha   90.00
_cell.angle_beta   90.00
_cell.angle_gamma   90.00
#
_symmetry.space_group_name_H-M   'P 1'
#
loop_
_entity.id
_entity.type
_entity.pdbx_description
1 polymer ?
#
loop_
_entity_poly.entity_id
_entity_poly.type
_entity_poly.pdbx_seq_one_letter_code
_entity_poly.pdbx_strand_id
1 'polypeptide(L)'
;VVSPNNTWSDPVAVSAHYNMGAVFEYYYNKFGRKGIDGKGNTIFSIIHVTKDGQSLENAFWNGAAMCYGDGGQSLKPLAGGLDVAAHEMTHGVIQRTVNLEYKFQSGALNESLADIFGAMVDRDDWLIGEDVVKTAVYRSGAMRNMQDPHNGVNRGEPGWQPADMSEFLQLDLSQDNGGVHLNSGIPNRAAYLIADAIGRDKAEKLYYRVLEAHYLNAQSNFVDMRLAALRAAEDFKTQGVFTQNDVNAVRAAFDAVGIVGDQGQERPPDLPPVSGEQWIAAINGAADDHSLYALRPVLQSGNDIVQLTTTQVYARTGCPITTSDNGAVVLFIDGDNYIRALTDQGESVISRQGIWNSIALSPDASKLAATTVYQDSLIYVFDLVNPDQSRTFHIYSPGTEENAYIALYADALDWDLSGRYLVYDAFNRVEQARGGALEYWDINILDVQSGKIFPLFPPQPKGISVGNPSFGETSDEVIVFDYVDLNSGVDYILAYDLFSGQLGQIASNGSSVSYARYSTDDRFVVFEQVDAQGIPSLYMIPLADNRIQPAGQPQLYVREGQRPYWFAVGTRTGVADSRREQPTTFALEQNFPNPFNMKTVIRFRLTRPARVELAVFDAAGRQVAELLNAPRRAGEHQVAWNGTDGQGNALPSGVYFCRLKVAGPSGNLVRTRKMVLLK
;
A
#
# COMPACT_ATOMS: atom_id res chain seq x y z
N VAL A 1 -14.12 -30.49 -3.47
CA VAL A 1 -14.82 -31.61 -2.79
C VAL A 1 -15.69 -32.35 -3.81
N VAL A 2 -15.78 -33.68 -3.77
CA VAL A 2 -16.64 -34.48 -4.67
C VAL A 2 -17.46 -35.48 -3.85
N SER A 3 -18.72 -35.69 -4.22
CA SER A 3 -19.59 -36.71 -3.61
C SER A 3 -20.23 -37.57 -4.72
N PRO A 4 -20.08 -38.91 -4.69
CA PRO A 4 -20.63 -39.79 -5.73
C PRO A 4 -22.15 -39.99 -5.60
N ASN A 5 -22.73 -39.68 -4.46
CA ASN A 5 -24.14 -39.95 -4.13
C ASN A 5 -24.87 -38.73 -3.54
N ASN A 6 -24.25 -37.55 -3.61
CA ASN A 6 -24.75 -36.31 -3.00
C ASN A 6 -24.92 -36.38 -1.46
N THR A 7 -24.21 -37.30 -0.80
CA THR A 7 -24.03 -37.30 0.66
C THR A 7 -22.69 -36.64 0.98
N TRP A 8 -22.69 -35.67 1.89
CA TRP A 8 -21.52 -34.87 2.24
C TRP A 8 -21.16 -35.10 3.71
N SER A 9 -19.99 -35.70 3.96
CA SER A 9 -19.53 -36.08 5.30
C SER A 9 -18.56 -35.08 5.94
N ASP A 10 -18.03 -34.15 5.15
CA ASP A 10 -17.15 -33.09 5.62
C ASP A 10 -18.00 -31.86 5.98
N PRO A 11 -18.18 -31.55 7.28
CA PRO A 11 -19.00 -30.43 7.71
C PRO A 11 -18.41 -29.08 7.27
N VAL A 12 -17.08 -28.97 7.13
CA VAL A 12 -16.42 -27.71 6.71
C VAL A 12 -16.79 -27.38 5.27
N ALA A 13 -16.78 -28.39 4.38
CA ALA A 13 -17.24 -28.23 3.01
C ALA A 13 -18.71 -27.83 2.91
N VAL A 14 -19.57 -28.45 3.72
CA VAL A 14 -21.01 -28.15 3.73
C VAL A 14 -21.24 -26.71 4.19
N SER A 15 -20.64 -26.30 5.31
CA SER A 15 -20.79 -24.94 5.84
C SER A 15 -20.23 -23.90 4.87
N ALA A 16 -19.02 -24.09 4.34
CA ALA A 16 -18.41 -23.15 3.40
C ALA A 16 -19.27 -22.95 2.14
N HIS A 17 -19.88 -24.02 1.62
CA HIS A 17 -20.70 -23.95 0.42
C HIS A 17 -22.08 -23.34 0.69
N TYR A 18 -22.71 -23.73 1.79
CA TYR A 18 -24.03 -23.22 2.19
C TYR A 18 -23.97 -21.73 2.55
N ASN A 19 -23.06 -21.35 3.45
CA ASN A 19 -22.93 -19.98 3.92
C ASN A 19 -22.61 -19.05 2.74
N MET A 20 -21.72 -19.44 1.83
CA MET A 20 -21.42 -18.63 0.65
C MET A 20 -22.62 -18.45 -0.29
N GLY A 21 -23.47 -19.47 -0.42
CA GLY A 21 -24.74 -19.37 -1.13
C GLY A 21 -25.67 -18.34 -0.48
N ALA A 22 -25.81 -18.37 0.85
CA ALA A 22 -26.62 -17.43 1.60
C ALA A 22 -26.12 -15.98 1.49
N VAL A 23 -24.80 -15.76 1.57
CA VAL A 23 -24.19 -14.43 1.40
C VAL A 23 -24.42 -13.90 -0.02
N PHE A 24 -24.24 -14.74 -1.04
CA PHE A 24 -24.54 -14.37 -2.42
C PHE A 24 -26.00 -13.96 -2.59
N GLU A 25 -26.93 -14.76 -2.05
CA GLU A 25 -28.36 -14.47 -2.10
C GLU A 25 -28.70 -13.16 -1.38
N TYR A 26 -28.07 -12.87 -0.24
CA TYR A 26 -28.24 -11.59 0.44
C TYR A 26 -27.87 -10.41 -0.47
N TYR A 27 -26.66 -10.38 -1.03
CA TYR A 27 -26.21 -9.29 -1.90
C TYR A 27 -27.08 -9.16 -3.17
N TYR A 28 -27.47 -10.29 -3.75
CA TYR A 28 -28.32 -10.32 -4.94
C TYR A 28 -29.73 -9.82 -4.64
N ASN A 29 -30.38 -10.33 -3.59
CA ASN A 29 -31.76 -10.02 -3.27
C ASN A 29 -31.93 -8.60 -2.68
N LYS A 30 -30.97 -8.14 -1.87
CA LYS A 30 -31.03 -6.80 -1.24
C LYS A 30 -30.61 -5.68 -2.18
N PHE A 31 -29.60 -5.91 -3.01
CA PHE A 31 -28.94 -4.85 -3.77
C PHE A 31 -28.85 -5.11 -5.27
N GLY A 32 -29.31 -6.26 -5.77
CA GLY A 32 -29.14 -6.66 -7.17
C GLY A 32 -27.70 -6.97 -7.56
N ARG A 33 -26.77 -7.08 -6.58
CA ARG A 33 -25.36 -7.31 -6.85
C ARG A 33 -25.11 -8.77 -7.17
N LYS A 34 -24.54 -9.04 -8.34
CA LYS A 34 -24.20 -10.40 -8.78
C LYS A 34 -22.79 -10.77 -8.32
N GLY A 35 -22.69 -11.36 -7.13
CA GLY A 35 -21.42 -11.86 -6.58
C GLY A 35 -20.40 -10.77 -6.23
N ILE A 36 -19.14 -11.15 -6.11
CA ILE A 36 -18.05 -10.28 -5.65
C ILE A 36 -17.78 -9.13 -6.62
N ASP A 37 -17.85 -9.36 -7.92
CA ASP A 37 -17.51 -8.40 -8.97
C ASP A 37 -18.71 -7.64 -9.56
N GLY A 38 -19.92 -7.96 -9.10
CA GLY A 38 -21.17 -7.41 -9.63
C GLY A 38 -21.59 -7.95 -11.01
N LYS A 39 -20.84 -8.89 -11.60
CA LYS A 39 -21.09 -9.48 -12.92
C LYS A 39 -21.51 -10.94 -12.86
N GLY A 40 -21.41 -11.58 -11.70
CA GLY A 40 -21.83 -12.97 -11.49
C GLY A 40 -20.76 -13.99 -11.84
N ASN A 41 -19.48 -13.61 -11.76
CA ASN A 41 -18.39 -14.56 -11.90
C ASN A 41 -18.38 -15.60 -10.78
N THR A 42 -17.75 -16.75 -11.04
CA THR A 42 -17.65 -17.86 -10.09
C THR A 42 -16.99 -17.42 -8.78
N ILE A 43 -17.58 -17.85 -7.67
CA ILE A 43 -17.07 -17.63 -6.32
C ILE A 43 -16.43 -18.93 -5.83
N PHE A 44 -15.21 -18.84 -5.32
CA PHE A 44 -14.44 -19.99 -4.83
C PHE A 44 -14.24 -19.93 -3.32
N SER A 45 -14.57 -21.03 -2.64
CA SER A 45 -14.20 -21.27 -1.25
C SER A 45 -13.17 -22.40 -1.18
N ILE A 46 -12.02 -22.12 -0.55
CA ILE A 46 -10.95 -23.09 -0.27
C ILE A 46 -11.01 -23.41 1.22
N ILE A 47 -11.06 -24.69 1.56
CA ILE A 47 -11.22 -25.19 2.93
C ILE A 47 -10.04 -26.07 3.33
N HIS A 48 -9.93 -26.38 4.63
CA HIS A 48 -8.80 -27.13 5.20
C HIS A 48 -7.45 -26.48 4.89
N VAL A 49 -7.42 -25.14 4.92
CA VAL A 49 -6.21 -24.38 4.66
C VAL A 49 -5.22 -24.63 5.80
N THR A 50 -3.96 -24.87 5.44
CA THR A 50 -2.87 -25.13 6.39
C THR A 50 -1.74 -24.13 6.20
N LYS A 51 -1.01 -23.86 7.28
CA LYS A 51 0.20 -23.05 7.31
C LYS A 51 1.29 -23.86 7.99
N ASP A 52 2.42 -24.05 7.32
CA ASP A 52 3.55 -24.88 7.79
C ASP A 52 3.12 -26.30 8.23
N GLY A 53 2.13 -26.88 7.53
CA GLY A 53 1.59 -28.21 7.81
C GLY A 53 0.67 -28.28 9.04
N GLN A 54 0.35 -27.16 9.67
CA GLN A 54 -0.66 -27.05 10.73
C GLN A 54 -1.94 -26.43 10.20
N SER A 55 -3.08 -26.77 10.81
CA SER A 55 -4.34 -26.09 10.49
C SER A 55 -4.22 -24.60 10.77
N LEU A 56 -4.74 -23.80 9.85
CA LEU A 56 -4.75 -22.36 9.98
C LEU A 56 -5.80 -21.91 11.01
N GLU A 57 -5.42 -21.04 11.95
CA GLU A 57 -6.33 -20.41 12.91
C GLU A 57 -6.89 -19.08 12.38
N ASN A 58 -7.32 -19.07 11.12
CA ASN A 58 -7.89 -17.89 10.49
C ASN A 58 -8.69 -18.23 9.22
N ALA A 59 -9.38 -17.21 8.69
CA ALA A 59 -10.00 -17.18 7.38
C ALA A 59 -9.59 -15.87 6.70
N PHE A 60 -9.57 -15.87 5.37
CA PHE A 60 -9.07 -14.73 4.61
C PHE A 60 -9.58 -14.73 3.17
N TRP A 61 -9.85 -13.54 2.63
CA TRP A 61 -9.94 -13.24 1.20
C TRP A 61 -8.56 -12.95 0.61
N ASN A 62 -8.17 -13.69 -0.43
CA ASN A 62 -6.87 -13.51 -1.09
C ASN A 62 -6.93 -12.75 -2.42
N GLY A 63 -8.07 -12.11 -2.73
CA GLY A 63 -8.32 -11.48 -4.03
C GLY A 63 -9.03 -12.37 -5.06
N ALA A 64 -9.02 -13.69 -4.88
CA ALA A 64 -9.60 -14.64 -5.83
C ALA A 64 -10.56 -15.66 -5.20
N ALA A 65 -10.31 -16.04 -3.94
CA ALA A 65 -11.09 -17.01 -3.20
C ALA A 65 -11.15 -16.64 -1.70
N MET A 66 -12.19 -17.12 -1.03
CA MET A 66 -12.23 -17.15 0.43
C MET A 66 -11.57 -18.43 0.91
N CYS A 67 -10.65 -18.30 1.84
CA CYS A 67 -9.83 -19.38 2.37
C CYS A 67 -10.19 -19.59 3.84
N TYR A 68 -10.49 -20.82 4.23
CA TYR A 68 -10.90 -21.17 5.59
C TYR A 68 -9.98 -22.23 6.20
N GLY A 69 -9.37 -21.90 7.33
CA GLY A 69 -8.70 -22.86 8.19
C GLY A 69 -9.68 -23.65 9.07
N ASP A 70 -9.24 -24.81 9.58
CA ASP A 70 -10.04 -25.63 10.49
C ASP A 70 -9.93 -25.17 11.96
N GLY A 71 -9.27 -24.04 12.21
CA GLY A 71 -9.02 -23.55 13.56
C GLY A 71 -7.96 -24.39 14.28
N GLY A 72 -7.89 -24.22 15.60
CA GLY A 72 -6.79 -24.74 16.41
C GLY A 72 -7.02 -24.52 17.90
N GLN A 73 -6.12 -23.86 18.61
CA GLN A 73 -6.26 -23.58 20.05
C GLN A 73 -7.37 -22.57 20.34
N SER A 74 -7.48 -21.52 19.53
CA SER A 74 -8.35 -20.38 19.79
C SER A 74 -9.69 -20.48 19.08
N LEU A 75 -9.73 -21.18 17.93
CA LEU A 75 -10.86 -21.23 17.03
C LEU A 75 -11.30 -22.67 16.69
N LYS A 76 -12.57 -22.82 16.34
CA LYS A 76 -13.18 -23.95 15.63
C LYS A 76 -13.02 -23.72 14.11
N PRO A 77 -13.44 -24.67 13.23
CA PRO A 77 -13.40 -24.44 11.79
C PRO A 77 -14.17 -23.18 11.37
N LEU A 78 -13.48 -22.25 10.71
CA LEU A 78 -13.99 -20.89 10.50
C LEU A 78 -15.10 -20.82 9.44
N ALA A 79 -15.13 -21.78 8.51
CA ALA A 79 -16.22 -21.92 7.56
C ALA A 79 -17.59 -22.15 8.24
N GLY A 80 -17.60 -22.48 9.53
CA GLY A 80 -18.82 -22.68 10.32
C GLY A 80 -19.60 -21.39 10.61
N GLY A 81 -18.94 -20.22 10.66
CA GLY A 81 -19.59 -18.93 10.94
C GLY A 81 -20.21 -18.33 9.68
N LEU A 82 -21.48 -17.93 9.73
CA LEU A 82 -22.15 -17.28 8.61
C LEU A 82 -21.65 -15.85 8.43
N ASP A 83 -21.54 -15.13 9.54
CA ASP A 83 -20.94 -13.80 9.63
C ASP A 83 -19.48 -13.78 9.16
N VAL A 84 -18.68 -14.81 9.46
CA VAL A 84 -17.30 -14.98 8.96
C VAL A 84 -17.30 -15.13 7.44
N ALA A 85 -18.17 -16.00 6.88
CA ALA A 85 -18.27 -16.15 5.43
C ALA A 85 -18.72 -14.85 4.74
N ALA A 86 -19.63 -14.10 5.38
CA ALA A 86 -20.08 -12.80 4.91
C ALA A 86 -18.98 -11.73 4.97
N HIS A 87 -18.19 -11.72 6.05
CA HIS A 87 -17.02 -10.86 6.25
C HIS A 87 -16.00 -11.08 5.12
N GLU A 88 -15.60 -12.34 4.87
CA GLU A 88 -14.62 -12.66 3.82
C GLU A 88 -15.10 -12.29 2.41
N MET A 89 -16.37 -12.59 2.07
CA MET A 89 -16.90 -12.19 0.77
C MET A 89 -16.99 -10.66 0.64
N THR A 90 -17.25 -9.96 1.74
CA THR A 90 -17.37 -8.50 1.74
C THR A 90 -16.02 -7.82 1.50
N HIS A 91 -14.89 -8.38 1.95
CA HIS A 91 -13.57 -7.89 1.51
C HIS A 91 -13.45 -7.87 -0.01
N GLY A 92 -13.93 -8.91 -0.70
CA GLY A 92 -13.98 -8.93 -2.15
C GLY A 92 -14.88 -7.83 -2.73
N VAL A 93 -16.04 -7.56 -2.12
CA VAL A 93 -16.94 -6.48 -2.54
C VAL A 93 -16.27 -5.11 -2.38
N ILE A 94 -15.60 -4.86 -1.25
CA ILE A 94 -14.83 -3.64 -0.98
C ILE A 94 -13.73 -3.48 -2.03
N GLN A 95 -12.96 -4.54 -2.29
CA GLN A 95 -11.88 -4.55 -3.28
C GLN A 95 -12.38 -4.21 -4.71
N ARG A 96 -13.58 -4.67 -5.07
CA ARG A 96 -14.19 -4.41 -6.40
C ARG A 96 -14.99 -3.11 -6.47
N THR A 97 -15.05 -2.34 -5.40
CA THR A 97 -15.76 -1.05 -5.35
C THR A 97 -14.81 0.08 -4.99
N VAL A 98 -14.55 0.28 -3.71
CA VAL A 98 -13.76 1.41 -3.19
C VAL A 98 -12.29 1.08 -2.95
N ASN A 99 -11.91 -0.19 -3.05
CA ASN A 99 -10.54 -0.71 -2.99
C ASN A 99 -9.71 -0.14 -1.82
N LEU A 100 -10.29 -0.11 -0.62
CA LEU A 100 -9.61 0.40 0.58
C LEU A 100 -8.31 -0.37 0.83
N GLU A 101 -7.19 0.37 0.90
CA GLU A 101 -5.90 -0.17 1.25
C GLU A 101 -5.96 -0.86 2.61
N TYR A 102 -5.38 -2.05 2.72
CA TYR A 102 -5.47 -2.85 3.94
C TYR A 102 -4.38 -2.46 4.97
N LYS A 103 -4.36 -1.16 5.35
CA LYS A 103 -3.43 -0.59 6.33
C LYS A 103 -4.03 0.61 7.08
N PHE A 104 -3.58 0.86 8.31
CA PHE A 104 -3.99 2.02 9.11
C PHE A 104 -5.53 2.22 9.16
N GLN A 105 -6.02 3.46 8.98
CA GLN A 105 -7.46 3.76 9.04
C GLN A 105 -8.23 3.21 7.83
N SER A 106 -7.67 3.20 6.62
CA SER A 106 -8.33 2.62 5.44
C SER A 106 -8.53 1.11 5.62
N GLY A 107 -7.54 0.42 6.20
CA GLY A 107 -7.66 -1.00 6.55
C GLY A 107 -8.65 -1.25 7.67
N ALA A 108 -8.68 -0.40 8.70
CA ALA A 108 -9.69 -0.49 9.75
C ALA A 108 -11.13 -0.23 9.25
N LEU A 109 -11.29 0.62 8.22
CA LEU A 109 -12.57 0.76 7.51
C LEU A 109 -12.90 -0.47 6.67
N ASN A 110 -11.91 -1.09 6.03
CA ASN A 110 -12.08 -2.32 5.27
C ASN A 110 -12.63 -3.44 6.19
N GLU A 111 -11.98 -3.65 7.32
CA GLU A 111 -12.44 -4.55 8.40
C GLU A 111 -13.84 -4.21 8.89
N SER A 112 -14.10 -2.93 9.17
CA SER A 112 -15.38 -2.50 9.71
C SER A 112 -16.52 -2.70 8.72
N LEU A 113 -16.32 -2.39 7.44
CA LEU A 113 -17.30 -2.65 6.40
C LEU A 113 -17.57 -4.15 6.24
N ALA A 114 -16.54 -5.00 6.35
CA ALA A 114 -16.70 -6.44 6.35
C ALA A 114 -17.53 -6.94 7.55
N ASP A 115 -17.26 -6.45 8.77
CA ASP A 115 -18.06 -6.74 9.96
C ASP A 115 -19.51 -6.24 9.85
N ILE A 116 -19.71 -5.03 9.30
CA ILE A 116 -21.06 -4.46 9.08
C ILE A 116 -21.89 -5.39 8.22
N PHE A 117 -21.38 -5.83 7.07
CA PHE A 117 -22.14 -6.75 6.23
C PHE A 117 -22.19 -8.16 6.79
N GLY A 118 -21.20 -8.58 7.57
CA GLY A 118 -21.26 -9.76 8.44
C GLY A 118 -22.53 -9.77 9.28
N ALA A 119 -22.70 -8.75 10.11
CA ALA A 119 -23.86 -8.57 11.01
C ALA A 119 -25.19 -8.21 10.28
N MET A 120 -25.15 -7.88 8.98
CA MET A 120 -26.38 -7.67 8.19
C MET A 120 -26.84 -8.93 7.47
N VAL A 121 -25.91 -9.86 7.19
CA VAL A 121 -26.20 -11.21 6.69
C VAL A 121 -26.62 -12.11 7.85
N ASP A 122 -25.79 -12.18 8.88
CA ASP A 122 -26.10 -12.85 10.13
C ASP A 122 -26.75 -11.84 11.09
N ARG A 123 -28.09 -11.87 11.15
CA ARG A 123 -28.85 -10.81 11.82
C ARG A 123 -29.17 -11.11 13.28
N ASP A 124 -28.67 -12.21 13.82
CA ASP A 124 -29.07 -12.69 15.14
C ASP A 124 -28.55 -11.78 16.27
N ASP A 125 -27.36 -11.21 16.10
CA ASP A 125 -26.78 -10.25 17.04
C ASP A 125 -25.82 -9.25 16.35
N TRP A 126 -24.92 -8.64 17.12
CA TRP A 126 -23.88 -7.69 16.69
C TRP A 126 -22.48 -8.17 17.09
N LEU A 127 -22.35 -9.47 17.37
CA LEU A 127 -21.10 -10.15 17.60
C LEU A 127 -20.51 -10.58 16.25
N ILE A 128 -19.21 -10.81 16.25
CA ILE A 128 -18.50 -11.39 15.11
C ILE A 128 -17.70 -12.60 15.60
N GLY A 129 -17.87 -13.74 14.95
CA GLY A 129 -17.17 -14.99 15.13
C GLY A 129 -17.60 -15.80 16.35
N GLU A 130 -18.72 -15.46 17.00
CA GLU A 130 -19.24 -16.13 18.20
C GLU A 130 -19.45 -17.64 18.02
N ASP A 131 -19.84 -18.07 16.82
CA ASP A 131 -19.99 -19.50 16.51
C ASP A 131 -18.67 -20.26 16.41
N VAL A 132 -17.58 -19.57 16.05
CA VAL A 132 -16.29 -20.17 15.72
C VAL A 132 -15.21 -19.97 16.78
N VAL A 133 -15.44 -19.14 17.79
CA VAL A 133 -14.47 -18.98 18.89
C VAL A 133 -14.53 -20.11 19.92
N LYS A 134 -13.40 -20.30 20.62
CA LYS A 134 -13.31 -21.11 21.84
C LYS A 134 -13.19 -20.18 23.04
N THR A 135 -14.14 -20.31 23.98
CA THR A 135 -14.24 -19.46 25.18
C THR A 135 -13.06 -19.56 26.14
N ALA A 136 -12.21 -20.59 25.98
CA ALA A 136 -10.95 -20.70 26.70
C ALA A 136 -9.97 -19.57 26.33
N VAL A 137 -10.02 -19.06 25.10
CA VAL A 137 -9.21 -17.93 24.61
C VAL A 137 -10.03 -16.66 24.53
N TYR A 138 -11.16 -16.69 23.82
CA TYR A 138 -12.09 -15.57 23.69
C TYR A 138 -13.14 -15.62 24.79
N ARG A 139 -12.78 -15.13 25.98
CA ARG A 139 -13.63 -15.23 27.19
C ARG A 139 -14.96 -14.50 27.07
N SER A 140 -15.03 -13.49 26.20
CA SER A 140 -16.25 -12.77 25.84
C SER A 140 -17.27 -13.63 25.10
N GLY A 141 -16.82 -14.71 24.45
CA GLY A 141 -17.65 -15.56 23.60
C GLY A 141 -17.73 -15.13 22.14
N ALA A 142 -17.01 -14.07 21.72
CA ALA A 142 -16.94 -13.62 20.34
C ALA A 142 -15.56 -13.04 20.01
N MET A 143 -15.18 -12.98 18.72
CA MET A 143 -13.96 -12.28 18.31
C MET A 143 -14.11 -10.78 18.49
N ARG A 144 -15.25 -10.21 18.09
CA ARG A 144 -15.53 -8.78 18.17
C ARG A 144 -16.98 -8.55 18.58
N ASN A 145 -17.26 -7.35 19.07
CA ASN A 145 -18.60 -6.91 19.44
C ASN A 145 -18.80 -5.49 18.93
N MET A 146 -19.66 -5.32 17.92
CA MET A 146 -19.87 -4.02 17.29
C MET A 146 -20.65 -3.06 18.18
N GLN A 147 -21.48 -3.57 19.09
CA GLN A 147 -22.24 -2.75 20.05
C GLN A 147 -21.33 -2.20 21.17
N ASP A 148 -20.45 -3.06 21.69
CA ASP A 148 -19.46 -2.73 22.72
C ASP A 148 -18.09 -3.28 22.32
N PRO A 149 -17.25 -2.50 21.61
CA PRO A 149 -15.94 -2.95 21.12
C PRO A 149 -14.97 -3.40 22.22
N HIS A 150 -15.17 -2.98 23.49
CA HIS A 150 -14.37 -3.51 24.60
C HIS A 150 -14.65 -5.00 24.85
N ASN A 151 -15.77 -5.51 24.31
CA ASN A 151 -16.15 -6.92 24.27
C ASN A 151 -16.16 -7.59 25.64
N GLY A 152 -16.48 -6.82 26.70
CA GLY A 152 -16.50 -7.33 28.08
C GLY A 152 -15.16 -7.84 28.64
N VAL A 153 -14.04 -7.52 27.98
CA VAL A 153 -12.68 -7.96 28.34
C VAL A 153 -11.76 -6.76 28.59
N ASN A 154 -10.60 -7.00 29.19
CA ASN A 154 -9.65 -5.91 29.46
C ASN A 154 -8.83 -5.54 28.22
N ARG A 155 -8.33 -4.30 28.17
CA ARG A 155 -7.42 -3.86 27.10
C ARG A 155 -6.21 -4.79 26.97
N GLY A 156 -6.01 -5.31 25.76
CA GLY A 156 -4.94 -6.25 25.43
C GLY A 156 -5.32 -7.73 25.58
N GLU A 157 -6.51 -8.05 26.06
CA GLU A 157 -7.06 -9.41 26.01
C GLU A 157 -7.68 -9.71 24.62
N PRO A 158 -7.70 -10.98 24.18
CA PRO A 158 -8.33 -11.36 22.92
C PRO A 158 -9.76 -10.85 22.79
N GLY A 159 -10.02 -10.12 21.72
CA GLY A 159 -11.32 -9.55 21.38
C GLY A 159 -11.60 -8.15 21.89
N TRP A 160 -10.69 -7.52 22.66
CA TRP A 160 -10.81 -6.10 23.00
C TRP A 160 -10.46 -5.20 21.80
N GLN A 161 -11.28 -4.19 21.53
CA GLN A 161 -11.05 -3.16 20.52
C GLN A 161 -11.36 -1.75 21.07
N PRO A 162 -10.72 -0.68 20.56
CA PRO A 162 -11.09 0.70 20.86
C PRO A 162 -12.54 1.00 20.46
N ALA A 163 -13.28 1.69 21.32
CA ALA A 163 -14.68 2.07 21.10
C ALA A 163 -14.87 3.55 20.70
N ASP A 164 -13.82 4.36 20.77
CA ASP A 164 -13.83 5.81 20.51
C ASP A 164 -12.46 6.30 20.00
N MET A 165 -12.43 7.40 19.25
CA MET A 165 -11.18 8.00 18.74
C MET A 165 -10.18 8.39 19.83
N SER A 166 -10.62 8.67 21.06
CA SER A 166 -9.72 8.88 22.21
C SER A 166 -8.94 7.62 22.62
N GLU A 167 -9.39 6.44 22.19
CA GLU A 167 -8.74 5.14 22.42
C GLU A 167 -7.95 4.63 21.21
N PHE A 168 -7.93 5.40 20.11
CA PHE A 168 -7.27 5.04 18.85
C PHE A 168 -5.81 4.61 19.07
N LEU A 169 -5.45 3.49 18.45
CA LEU A 169 -4.11 2.92 18.56
C LEU A 169 -3.23 3.37 17.39
N GLN A 170 -2.18 4.13 17.68
CA GLN A 170 -1.13 4.46 16.73
C GLN A 170 -0.11 3.31 16.66
N LEU A 171 -0.37 2.37 15.75
CA LEU A 171 0.49 1.20 15.53
C LEU A 171 1.27 1.35 14.23
N ASP A 172 2.44 0.72 14.18
CA ASP A 172 3.23 0.63 12.95
C ASP A 172 2.70 -0.49 12.03
N LEU A 173 3.08 -0.46 10.75
CA LEU A 173 2.65 -1.45 9.74
C LEU A 173 3.01 -2.90 10.09
N SER A 174 3.98 -3.15 10.96
CA SER A 174 4.34 -4.51 11.36
C SER A 174 3.38 -5.09 12.40
N GLN A 175 2.57 -4.24 13.04
CA GLN A 175 1.58 -4.64 14.04
C GLN A 175 0.19 -4.54 13.41
N ASP A 176 -0.37 -5.68 13.00
CA ASP A 176 -1.73 -5.75 12.47
C ASP A 176 -1.98 -4.73 11.33
N ASN A 177 -1.02 -4.59 10.42
CA ASN A 177 -1.02 -3.60 9.33
C ASN A 177 -1.32 -2.15 9.78
N GLY A 178 -0.89 -1.76 10.98
CA GLY A 178 -1.25 -0.47 11.58
C GLY A 178 -2.55 -0.51 12.41
N GLY A 179 -2.90 -1.67 12.94
CA GLY A 179 -4.06 -1.88 13.82
C GLY A 179 -5.39 -1.96 13.09
N VAL A 180 -5.46 -2.63 11.94
CA VAL A 180 -6.68 -2.71 11.13
C VAL A 180 -7.81 -3.45 11.86
N HIS A 181 -7.52 -4.61 12.45
CA HIS A 181 -8.51 -5.40 13.20
C HIS A 181 -8.78 -4.80 14.58
N LEU A 182 -7.84 -4.02 15.13
CA LEU A 182 -8.07 -3.34 16.41
C LEU A 182 -8.94 -2.10 16.23
N ASN A 183 -8.49 -1.14 15.43
CA ASN A 183 -9.14 0.16 15.29
C ASN A 183 -10.48 0.09 14.55
N SER A 184 -10.85 -1.04 13.94
CA SER A 184 -12.18 -1.26 13.33
C SER A 184 -13.33 -1.19 14.34
N GLY A 185 -13.06 -1.39 15.64
CA GLY A 185 -14.05 -1.23 16.71
C GLY A 185 -14.72 0.16 16.74
N ILE A 186 -13.98 1.21 16.38
CA ILE A 186 -14.49 2.60 16.38
C ILE A 186 -15.59 2.78 15.32
N PRO A 187 -15.34 2.53 14.02
CA PRO A 187 -16.39 2.57 13.00
C PRO A 187 -17.45 1.46 13.15
N ASN A 188 -17.13 0.29 13.72
CA ASN A 188 -18.14 -0.74 14.05
C ASN A 188 -19.20 -0.21 15.02
N ARG A 189 -18.76 0.48 16.08
CA ARG A 189 -19.67 1.10 17.04
C ARG A 189 -20.49 2.22 16.43
N ALA A 190 -19.91 3.03 15.55
CA ALA A 190 -20.69 4.01 14.79
C ALA A 190 -21.78 3.32 13.96
N ALA A 191 -21.46 2.22 13.29
CA ALA A 191 -22.42 1.47 12.47
C ALA A 191 -23.56 0.86 13.30
N TYR A 192 -23.23 0.28 14.45
CA TYR A 192 -24.22 -0.18 15.43
C TYR A 192 -25.16 0.97 15.84
N LEU A 193 -24.61 2.12 16.25
CA LEU A 193 -25.40 3.27 16.69
C LEU A 193 -26.29 3.84 15.57
N ILE A 194 -25.81 3.81 14.32
CA ILE A 194 -26.62 4.16 13.15
C ILE A 194 -27.80 3.20 13.04
N ALA A 195 -27.52 1.90 13.01
CA ALA A 195 -28.55 0.88 12.84
C ALA A 195 -29.55 0.83 14.00
N ASP A 196 -29.14 1.12 15.23
CA ASP A 196 -30.03 1.27 16.39
C ASP A 196 -30.97 2.46 16.22
N ALA A 197 -30.46 3.58 15.70
CA ALA A 197 -31.25 4.80 15.52
C ALA A 197 -32.19 4.78 14.30
N ILE A 198 -31.77 4.20 13.17
CA ILE A 198 -32.54 4.25 11.90
C ILE A 198 -33.05 2.88 11.43
N GLY A 199 -32.69 1.81 12.12
CA GLY A 199 -32.99 0.42 11.76
C GLY A 199 -31.99 -0.19 10.78
N ARG A 200 -31.75 -1.51 10.93
CA ARG A 200 -30.81 -2.28 10.08
C ARG A 200 -31.10 -2.16 8.57
N ASP A 201 -32.38 -2.17 8.17
CA ASP A 201 -32.76 -2.10 6.74
C ASP A 201 -32.40 -0.76 6.07
N LYS A 202 -32.35 0.34 6.84
CA LYS A 202 -31.85 1.62 6.32
C LYS A 202 -30.32 1.65 6.39
N ALA A 203 -29.74 1.17 7.49
CA ALA A 203 -28.28 1.13 7.67
C ALA A 203 -27.59 0.32 6.57
N GLU A 204 -28.07 -0.87 6.23
CA GLU A 204 -27.48 -1.71 5.17
C GLU A 204 -27.50 -1.01 3.81
N LYS A 205 -28.56 -0.26 3.48
CA LYS A 205 -28.66 0.53 2.25
C LYS A 205 -27.66 1.68 2.25
N LEU A 206 -27.52 2.36 3.38
CA LEU A 206 -26.58 3.46 3.54
C LEU A 206 -25.14 3.01 3.32
N TYR A 207 -24.70 1.94 3.99
CA TYR A 207 -23.34 1.42 3.83
C TYR A 207 -23.12 0.82 2.44
N TYR A 208 -24.12 0.16 1.85
CA TYR A 208 -23.98 -0.35 0.48
C TYR A 208 -23.89 0.79 -0.54
N ARG A 209 -24.63 1.89 -0.33
CA ARG A 209 -24.55 3.08 -1.19
C ARG A 209 -23.18 3.74 -1.13
N VAL A 210 -22.51 3.75 0.03
CA VAL A 210 -21.12 4.23 0.14
C VAL A 210 -20.19 3.44 -0.79
N LEU A 211 -20.33 2.11 -0.84
CA LEU A 211 -19.55 1.24 -1.71
C LEU A 211 -19.93 1.41 -3.19
N GLU A 212 -21.22 1.31 -3.52
CA GLU A 212 -21.72 1.30 -4.90
C GLU A 212 -21.60 2.66 -5.61
N ALA A 213 -21.72 3.76 -4.86
CA ALA A 213 -21.52 5.11 -5.41
C ALA A 213 -20.06 5.56 -5.42
N HIS A 214 -19.13 4.72 -4.95
CA HIS A 214 -17.70 5.02 -4.87
C HIS A 214 -17.41 6.33 -4.13
N TYR A 215 -18.03 6.54 -2.96
CA TYR A 215 -17.80 7.74 -2.15
C TYR A 215 -16.50 7.72 -1.36
N LEU A 216 -15.84 6.56 -1.32
CA LEU A 216 -14.52 6.38 -0.73
C LEU A 216 -13.53 6.07 -1.84
N ASN A 217 -12.30 6.49 -1.62
CA ASN A 217 -11.13 6.05 -2.35
C ASN A 217 -10.26 5.10 -1.50
N ALA A 218 -9.20 4.55 -2.10
CA ALA A 218 -8.33 3.55 -1.48
C ALA A 218 -7.67 4.02 -0.17
N GLN A 219 -7.39 5.32 -0.03
CA GLN A 219 -6.70 5.92 1.13
C GLN A 219 -7.65 6.53 2.16
N SER A 220 -8.96 6.34 2.01
CA SER A 220 -9.98 6.98 2.85
C SER A 220 -9.77 6.69 4.33
N ASN A 221 -9.93 7.73 5.16
CA ASN A 221 -9.82 7.67 6.60
C ASN A 221 -11.20 7.70 7.28
N PHE A 222 -11.26 7.68 8.61
CA PHE A 222 -12.53 7.64 9.33
C PHE A 222 -13.42 8.87 9.08
N VAL A 223 -12.84 10.05 8.88
CA VAL A 223 -13.58 11.27 8.54
C VAL A 223 -14.17 11.16 7.12
N ASP A 224 -13.43 10.59 6.17
CA ASP A 224 -13.97 10.30 4.83
C ASP A 224 -15.18 9.36 4.91
N MET A 225 -15.13 8.33 5.77
CA MET A 225 -16.27 7.45 6.00
C MET A 225 -17.50 8.17 6.55
N ARG A 226 -17.30 9.07 7.52
CA ARG A 226 -18.38 9.94 8.04
C ARG A 226 -19.00 10.76 6.91
N LEU A 227 -18.19 11.42 6.10
CA LEU A 227 -18.66 12.27 5.00
C LEU A 227 -19.38 11.46 3.92
N ALA A 228 -18.86 10.29 3.56
CA ALA A 228 -19.47 9.36 2.62
C ALA A 228 -20.83 8.86 3.12
N ALA A 229 -20.92 8.45 4.40
CA ALA A 229 -22.17 8.02 5.01
C ALA A 229 -23.22 9.16 5.06
N LEU A 230 -22.80 10.37 5.41
CA LEU A 230 -23.68 11.55 5.37
C LEU A 230 -24.15 11.86 3.95
N ARG A 231 -23.27 11.72 2.96
CA ARG A 231 -23.64 11.89 1.55
C ARG A 231 -24.65 10.83 1.10
N ALA A 232 -24.44 9.56 1.46
CA ALA A 232 -25.38 8.48 1.18
C ALA A 232 -26.74 8.71 1.84
N ALA A 233 -26.75 9.19 3.09
CA ALA A 233 -27.99 9.55 3.79
C ALA A 233 -28.75 10.69 3.08
N GLU A 234 -28.03 11.71 2.59
CA GLU A 234 -28.60 12.82 1.82
C GLU A 234 -29.15 12.38 0.45
N ASP A 235 -28.45 11.48 -0.24
CA ASP A 235 -28.92 10.84 -1.47
C ASP A 235 -30.26 10.11 -1.22
N PHE A 236 -30.35 9.30 -0.17
CA PHE A 236 -31.59 8.61 0.19
C PHE A 236 -32.69 9.53 0.72
N LYS A 237 -32.33 10.65 1.34
CA LYS A 237 -33.29 11.69 1.74
C LYS A 237 -33.94 12.31 0.52
N THR A 238 -33.14 12.61 -0.50
CA THR A 238 -33.62 13.13 -1.80
C THR A 238 -34.56 12.14 -2.50
N GLN A 239 -34.31 10.83 -2.33
CA GLN A 239 -35.18 9.76 -2.84
C GLN A 239 -36.43 9.50 -1.97
N GLY A 240 -36.60 10.19 -0.85
CA GLY A 240 -37.71 9.99 0.09
C GLY A 240 -37.62 8.71 0.93
N VAL A 241 -36.48 8.02 0.92
CA VAL A 241 -36.23 6.80 1.72
C VAL A 241 -35.80 7.19 3.14
N PHE A 242 -35.02 8.26 3.27
CA PHE A 242 -34.55 8.80 4.55
C PHE A 242 -35.24 10.13 4.87
N THR A 243 -35.28 10.47 6.15
CA THR A 243 -35.75 11.75 6.70
C THR A 243 -34.56 12.60 7.15
N GLN A 244 -34.79 13.88 7.45
CA GLN A 244 -33.75 14.70 8.08
C GLN A 244 -33.29 14.16 9.44
N ASN A 245 -34.19 13.49 10.18
CA ASN A 245 -33.83 12.86 11.44
C ASN A 245 -32.89 11.67 11.23
N ASP A 246 -33.06 10.90 10.15
CA ASP A 246 -32.14 9.82 9.80
C ASP A 246 -30.73 10.37 9.49
N VAL A 247 -30.62 11.46 8.72
CA VAL A 247 -29.34 12.14 8.46
C VAL A 247 -28.69 12.63 9.75
N ASN A 248 -29.48 13.21 10.66
CA ASN A 248 -28.98 13.69 11.94
C ASN A 248 -28.51 12.53 12.85
N ALA A 249 -29.21 11.39 12.82
CA ALA A 249 -28.82 10.18 13.54
C ALA A 249 -27.49 9.62 13.02
N VAL A 250 -27.28 9.60 11.69
CA VAL A 250 -25.99 9.22 11.10
C VAL A 250 -24.87 10.10 11.61
N ARG A 251 -25.07 11.43 11.62
CA ARG A 251 -24.09 12.38 12.16
C ARG A 251 -23.79 12.12 13.64
N ALA A 252 -24.83 11.96 14.45
CA ALA A 252 -24.71 11.78 15.88
C ALA A 252 -23.97 10.48 16.25
N ALA A 253 -24.16 9.41 15.49
CA ALA A 253 -23.47 8.15 15.70
C ALA A 253 -21.95 8.25 15.47
N PHE A 254 -21.51 8.94 14.41
CA PHE A 254 -20.08 9.22 14.21
C PHE A 254 -19.52 10.18 15.27
N ASP A 255 -20.29 11.21 15.66
CA ASP A 255 -19.90 12.12 16.76
C ASP A 255 -19.70 11.37 18.08
N ALA A 256 -20.55 10.37 18.37
CA ALA A 256 -20.51 9.59 19.60
C ALA A 256 -19.27 8.70 19.76
N VAL A 257 -18.56 8.41 18.67
CA VAL A 257 -17.28 7.65 18.68
C VAL A 257 -16.07 8.55 18.38
N GLY A 258 -16.27 9.88 18.40
CA GLY A 258 -15.21 10.86 18.20
C GLY A 258 -14.71 11.00 16.75
N ILE A 259 -15.40 10.40 15.76
CA ILE A 259 -15.13 10.64 14.34
C ILE A 259 -15.84 11.95 13.95
N VAL A 260 -15.12 13.06 14.14
CA VAL A 260 -15.59 14.42 13.87
C VAL A 260 -14.79 15.06 12.74
N GLY A 261 -15.38 16.02 12.03
CA GLY A 261 -14.77 16.71 10.90
C GLY A 261 -15.75 16.95 9.76
N ASP A 262 -15.40 17.92 8.91
CA ASP A 262 -16.15 18.32 7.70
C ASP A 262 -15.29 18.33 6.43
N GLN A 263 -13.99 18.02 6.54
CA GLN A 263 -13.04 17.90 5.43
C GLN A 263 -12.44 16.49 5.42
N GLY A 264 -12.44 15.88 4.24
CA GLY A 264 -11.82 14.58 4.00
C GLY A 264 -10.32 14.66 3.81
N GLN A 265 -9.68 13.56 3.41
CA GLN A 265 -8.32 13.62 2.89
C GLN A 265 -8.24 14.52 1.66
N GLU A 266 -7.21 15.36 1.62
CA GLU A 266 -6.86 16.12 0.42
C GLU A 266 -5.83 15.34 -0.39
N ARG A 267 -5.90 15.47 -1.72
CA ARG A 267 -4.87 14.92 -2.60
C ARG A 267 -3.52 15.54 -2.22
N PRO A 268 -2.45 14.72 -2.06
CA PRO A 268 -1.11 15.26 -1.90
C PRO A 268 -0.76 16.23 -3.03
N PRO A 269 -0.23 17.41 -2.73
CA PRO A 269 0.11 18.38 -3.77
C PRO A 269 1.21 17.81 -4.67
N ASP A 270 1.09 18.08 -5.96
CA ASP A 270 2.11 17.73 -6.93
C ASP A 270 3.43 18.43 -6.63
N LEU A 271 4.53 17.75 -6.95
CA LEU A 271 5.84 18.34 -6.97
C LEU A 271 6.03 19.15 -8.27
N PRO A 272 6.73 20.29 -8.23
CA PRO A 272 7.07 21.01 -9.45
C PRO A 272 7.93 20.09 -10.35
N PRO A 273 7.78 20.15 -11.69
CA PRO A 273 8.60 19.36 -12.59
C PRO A 273 10.08 19.76 -12.49
N VAL A 274 10.97 18.85 -12.87
CA VAL A 274 12.40 19.16 -12.98
C VAL A 274 12.59 20.19 -14.09
N SER A 275 13.05 21.38 -13.73
CA SER A 275 13.37 22.43 -14.69
C SER A 275 14.67 22.08 -15.39
N GLY A 276 14.72 22.27 -16.71
CA GLY A 276 15.93 22.01 -17.48
C GLY A 276 15.65 21.46 -18.86
N GLU A 277 16.69 20.90 -19.44
CA GLU A 277 16.65 20.31 -20.76
C GLU A 277 16.07 18.89 -20.70
N GLN A 278 14.95 18.66 -21.38
CA GLN A 278 14.30 17.35 -21.42
C GLN A 278 14.88 16.45 -22.51
N TRP A 279 14.93 15.16 -22.20
CA TRP A 279 15.46 14.09 -23.04
C TRP A 279 14.66 12.81 -22.83
N ILE A 280 14.67 11.95 -23.84
CA ILE A 280 14.14 10.59 -23.78
C ILE A 280 15.29 9.65 -24.09
N ALA A 281 15.73 8.88 -23.10
CA ALA A 281 16.66 7.77 -23.34
C ALA A 281 15.90 6.62 -24.01
N ALA A 282 16.46 6.03 -25.05
CA ALA A 282 15.85 4.92 -25.77
C ALA A 282 16.92 4.00 -26.37
N ILE A 283 16.61 2.71 -26.41
CA ILE A 283 17.46 1.71 -27.06
C ILE A 283 17.13 1.69 -28.55
N ASN A 284 18.15 1.55 -29.39
CA ASN A 284 17.95 1.26 -30.80
C ASN A 284 17.27 -0.11 -30.98
N GLY A 285 16.26 -0.12 -31.84
CA GLY A 285 15.43 -1.27 -32.20
C GLY A 285 15.77 -1.86 -33.57
N ALA A 286 16.79 -1.34 -34.26
CA ALA A 286 17.30 -1.95 -35.47
C ALA A 286 17.88 -3.34 -35.17
N ALA A 287 17.71 -4.28 -36.11
CA ALA A 287 17.82 -5.73 -35.89
C ALA A 287 18.96 -6.21 -34.96
N ASP A 288 20.18 -5.70 -35.17
CA ASP A 288 21.38 -6.11 -34.41
C ASP A 288 22.05 -4.94 -33.67
N ASP A 289 21.38 -3.79 -33.56
CA ASP A 289 21.91 -2.61 -32.84
C ASP A 289 20.99 -2.21 -31.70
N HIS A 290 21.50 -2.40 -30.48
CA HIS A 290 20.90 -2.01 -29.22
C HIS A 290 21.71 -0.93 -28.51
N SER A 291 22.37 -0.04 -29.26
CA SER A 291 23.01 1.15 -28.69
C SER A 291 21.99 2.10 -28.05
N LEU A 292 22.46 2.91 -27.11
CA LEU A 292 21.63 3.81 -26.31
C LEU A 292 21.68 5.23 -26.87
N TYR A 293 20.51 5.85 -27.04
CA TYR A 293 20.36 7.22 -27.54
C TYR A 293 19.62 8.10 -26.53
N ALA A 294 19.88 9.41 -26.58
CA ALA A 294 19.06 10.45 -25.97
C ALA A 294 18.43 11.30 -27.08
N LEU A 295 17.11 11.48 -26.99
CA LEU A 295 16.27 12.12 -28.00
C LEU A 295 15.59 13.36 -27.39
N ARG A 296 15.55 14.49 -28.08
CA ARG A 296 14.73 15.64 -27.62
C ARG A 296 13.25 15.36 -27.84
N PRO A 297 12.36 15.67 -26.87
CA PRO A 297 10.91 15.46 -27.02
C PRO A 297 10.29 16.07 -28.28
N VAL A 298 10.93 17.12 -28.83
CA VAL A 298 10.58 17.69 -30.13
C VAL A 298 11.82 17.62 -31.03
N LEU A 299 11.78 16.75 -32.03
CA LEU A 299 12.86 16.58 -33.01
C LEU A 299 12.71 17.60 -34.15
N GLN A 300 13.69 18.48 -34.32
CA GLN A 300 13.73 19.48 -35.40
C GLN A 300 14.88 19.22 -36.38
N SER A 301 15.95 18.58 -35.91
CA SER A 301 17.18 18.31 -36.66
C SER A 301 17.87 17.03 -36.16
N GLY A 302 18.89 16.56 -36.90
CA GLY A 302 19.68 15.41 -36.46
C GLY A 302 20.47 15.62 -35.16
N ASN A 303 20.69 16.87 -34.74
CA ASN A 303 21.36 17.18 -33.47
C ASN A 303 20.49 16.91 -32.24
N ASP A 304 19.19 16.67 -32.46
CA ASP A 304 18.23 16.34 -31.41
C ASP A 304 18.28 14.84 -31.04
N ILE A 305 19.14 14.07 -31.73
CA ILE A 305 19.39 12.65 -31.51
C ILE A 305 20.88 12.48 -31.17
N VAL A 306 21.17 12.06 -29.95
CA VAL A 306 22.54 11.90 -29.43
C VAL A 306 22.76 10.45 -29.07
N GLN A 307 23.72 9.77 -29.71
CA GLN A 307 24.14 8.44 -29.27
C GLN A 307 24.93 8.58 -27.95
N LEU A 308 24.37 8.06 -26.86
CA LEU A 308 24.99 8.10 -25.54
C LEU A 308 26.13 7.08 -25.42
N THR A 309 25.95 5.90 -26.01
CA THR A 309 26.99 4.86 -26.05
C THR A 309 26.75 3.87 -27.20
N THR A 310 27.84 3.26 -27.69
CA THR A 310 27.79 2.12 -28.61
C THR A 310 27.69 0.77 -27.89
N THR A 311 27.83 0.77 -26.56
CA THR A 311 27.62 -0.42 -25.74
C THR A 311 26.18 -0.90 -25.94
N GLN A 312 26.04 -2.18 -26.24
CA GLN A 312 24.74 -2.80 -26.51
C GLN A 312 23.98 -2.96 -25.19
N VAL A 313 22.76 -2.45 -25.13
CA VAL A 313 21.87 -2.53 -23.97
C VAL A 313 21.10 -3.85 -24.00
N TYR A 314 20.86 -4.45 -22.83
CA TYR A 314 19.95 -5.57 -22.69
C TYR A 314 18.51 -5.14 -23.03
N ALA A 315 17.95 -5.68 -24.12
CA ALA A 315 16.64 -5.28 -24.64
C ALA A 315 15.62 -6.43 -24.76
N ARG A 316 15.88 -7.59 -24.11
CA ARG A 316 15.01 -8.77 -24.24
C ARG A 316 13.74 -8.67 -23.40
N THR A 317 13.87 -8.26 -22.14
CA THR A 317 12.79 -8.17 -21.15
C THR A 317 13.01 -6.98 -20.22
N GLY A 318 11.96 -6.59 -19.49
CA GLY A 318 12.00 -5.62 -18.41
C GLY A 318 12.45 -4.19 -18.76
N CYS A 319 12.86 -3.47 -17.72
CA CYS A 319 13.24 -2.05 -17.74
C CYS A 319 14.75 -1.86 -17.48
N PRO A 320 15.58 -1.77 -18.54
CA PRO A 320 17.03 -1.76 -18.40
C PRO A 320 17.64 -0.36 -18.22
N ILE A 321 16.86 0.73 -18.33
CA ILE A 321 17.33 2.12 -18.27
C ILE A 321 16.68 2.82 -17.07
N THR A 322 17.45 3.61 -16.35
CA THR A 322 16.96 4.50 -15.29
C THR A 322 17.89 5.70 -15.12
N THR A 323 17.44 6.76 -14.47
CA THR A 323 18.22 7.99 -14.27
C THR A 323 17.88 8.62 -12.92
N SER A 324 18.72 9.55 -12.45
CA SER A 324 18.39 10.38 -11.29
C SER A 324 17.40 11.49 -11.68
N ASP A 325 16.68 12.07 -10.71
CA ASP A 325 15.68 13.13 -10.95
C ASP A 325 16.26 14.30 -11.75
N ASN A 326 17.53 14.64 -11.50
CA ASN A 326 18.24 15.73 -12.18
C ASN A 326 18.98 15.33 -13.47
N GLY A 327 18.88 14.07 -13.91
CA GLY A 327 19.54 13.57 -15.11
C GLY A 327 21.07 13.51 -15.05
N ALA A 328 21.66 13.61 -13.85
CA ALA A 328 23.11 13.63 -13.67
C ALA A 328 23.78 12.27 -13.91
N VAL A 329 23.03 11.17 -13.76
CA VAL A 329 23.50 9.83 -14.04
C VAL A 329 22.43 9.05 -14.80
N VAL A 330 22.81 8.45 -15.92
CA VAL A 330 21.98 7.45 -16.62
C VAL A 330 22.58 6.09 -16.33
N LEU A 331 21.80 5.20 -15.72
CA LEU A 331 22.17 3.80 -15.53
C LEU A 331 21.52 2.95 -16.61
N PHE A 332 22.26 1.96 -17.10
CA PHE A 332 21.71 0.96 -18.01
C PHE A 332 22.30 -0.43 -17.79
N ILE A 333 21.58 -1.46 -18.23
CA ILE A 333 22.05 -2.85 -18.25
C ILE A 333 22.62 -3.16 -19.63
N ASP A 334 23.88 -3.60 -19.73
CA ASP A 334 24.49 -3.99 -21.00
C ASP A 334 24.09 -5.42 -21.45
N GLY A 335 24.47 -5.80 -22.67
CA GLY A 335 24.17 -7.11 -23.25
C GLY A 335 24.79 -8.32 -22.51
N ASP A 336 25.74 -8.08 -21.60
CA ASP A 336 26.31 -9.08 -20.69
C ASP A 336 25.62 -9.07 -19.31
N ASN A 337 24.51 -8.34 -19.17
CA ASN A 337 23.76 -8.15 -17.92
C ASN A 337 24.57 -7.48 -16.79
N TYR A 338 25.53 -6.61 -17.14
CA TYR A 338 26.22 -5.72 -16.21
C TYR A 338 25.47 -4.40 -16.05
N ILE A 339 25.53 -3.81 -14.86
CA ILE A 339 25.01 -2.45 -14.66
C ILE A 339 26.12 -1.46 -14.96
N ARG A 340 25.82 -0.49 -15.83
CA ARG A 340 26.71 0.59 -16.25
C ARG A 340 26.13 1.95 -15.90
N ALA A 341 27.01 2.92 -15.75
CA ALA A 341 26.67 4.32 -15.49
C ALA A 341 27.29 5.21 -16.56
N LEU A 342 26.49 6.15 -17.07
CA LEU A 342 26.91 7.27 -17.90
C LEU A 342 26.80 8.54 -17.06
N THR A 343 27.92 9.24 -16.95
CA THR A 343 28.05 10.51 -16.23
C THR A 343 28.81 11.52 -17.08
N ASP A 344 29.01 12.73 -16.57
CA ASP A 344 29.90 13.73 -17.18
C ASP A 344 31.36 13.25 -17.30
N GLN A 345 31.76 12.22 -16.53
CA GLN A 345 33.07 11.58 -16.60
C GLN A 345 33.16 10.45 -17.63
N GLY A 346 32.05 10.13 -18.30
CA GLY A 346 31.94 9.05 -19.29
C GLY A 346 31.29 7.78 -18.74
N GLU A 347 31.49 6.68 -19.48
CA GLU A 347 30.89 5.38 -19.18
C GLU A 347 31.75 4.56 -18.21
N SER A 348 31.11 3.95 -17.21
CA SER A 348 31.76 3.03 -16.26
C SER A 348 30.87 1.83 -15.92
N VAL A 349 31.47 0.71 -15.51
CA VAL A 349 30.74 -0.48 -15.06
C VAL A 349 30.64 -0.45 -13.53
N ILE A 350 29.41 -0.42 -13.00
CA ILE A 350 29.16 -0.36 -11.55
C ILE A 350 28.82 -1.74 -10.96
N SER A 351 28.36 -2.70 -11.77
CA SER A 351 28.20 -4.09 -11.35
C SER A 351 28.59 -5.07 -12.45
N ARG A 352 29.49 -6.01 -12.14
CA ARG A 352 30.00 -7.05 -13.06
C ARG A 352 29.42 -8.44 -12.80
N GLN A 353 28.29 -8.53 -12.10
CA GLN A 353 27.73 -9.83 -11.72
C GLN A 353 27.16 -10.60 -12.92
N GLY A 354 26.67 -9.90 -13.95
CA GLY A 354 26.18 -10.52 -15.18
C GLY A 354 24.83 -11.21 -15.00
N ILE A 355 23.98 -10.67 -14.11
CA ILE A 355 22.72 -11.29 -13.72
C ILE A 355 21.54 -10.33 -13.77
N TRP A 356 21.74 -9.05 -14.09
CA TRP A 356 20.71 -8.02 -13.91
C TRP A 356 19.75 -7.99 -15.10
N ASN A 357 18.44 -7.93 -14.81
CA ASN A 357 17.36 -7.86 -15.78
C ASN A 357 16.71 -6.47 -15.84
N SER A 358 16.46 -5.85 -14.69
CA SER A 358 15.86 -4.52 -14.61
C SER A 358 16.41 -3.72 -13.45
N ILE A 359 16.38 -2.39 -13.59
CA ILE A 359 16.89 -1.44 -12.61
C ILE A 359 15.98 -0.23 -12.48
N ALA A 360 15.86 0.30 -11.27
CA ALA A 360 15.25 1.60 -10.99
C ALA A 360 16.07 2.35 -9.95
N LEU A 361 16.54 3.55 -10.30
CA LEU A 361 17.27 4.44 -9.40
C LEU A 361 16.26 5.34 -8.70
N SER A 362 16.39 5.51 -7.38
CA SER A 362 15.53 6.44 -6.66
C SER A 362 15.77 7.87 -7.15
N PRO A 363 14.77 8.77 -7.09
CA PRO A 363 14.90 10.14 -7.60
C PRO A 363 16.13 10.88 -7.04
N ASP A 364 16.46 10.66 -5.77
CA ASP A 364 17.61 11.24 -5.08
C ASP A 364 18.95 10.51 -5.31
N ALA A 365 18.96 9.49 -6.17
CA ALA A 365 20.07 8.59 -6.45
C ALA A 365 20.68 7.91 -5.21
N SER A 366 19.92 7.80 -4.11
CA SER A 366 20.38 7.16 -2.88
C SER A 366 20.19 5.64 -2.88
N LYS A 367 19.27 5.11 -3.70
CA LYS A 367 18.97 3.68 -3.76
C LYS A 367 18.83 3.20 -5.18
N LEU A 368 19.29 1.98 -5.43
CA LEU A 368 19.11 1.27 -6.70
C LEU A 368 18.34 -0.01 -6.43
N ALA A 369 17.15 -0.14 -7.02
CA ALA A 369 16.41 -1.38 -7.03
C ALA A 369 16.73 -2.18 -8.29
N ALA A 370 16.79 -3.51 -8.19
CA ALA A 370 17.12 -4.38 -9.32
C ALA A 370 16.49 -5.78 -9.21
N THR A 371 16.22 -6.40 -10.36
CA THR A 371 15.84 -7.82 -10.51
C THR A 371 16.82 -8.58 -11.38
N THR A 372 16.74 -9.92 -11.36
CA THR A 372 17.71 -10.79 -12.05
C THR A 372 17.13 -11.49 -13.27
N VAL A 373 18.01 -11.94 -14.18
CA VAL A 373 17.67 -12.79 -15.32
C VAL A 373 17.32 -14.22 -14.92
N TYR A 374 17.52 -14.60 -13.65
CA TYR A 374 17.19 -15.93 -13.16
C TYR A 374 15.69 -16.13 -12.91
N GLN A 375 14.89 -15.06 -13.01
CA GLN A 375 13.46 -15.11 -12.71
C GLN A 375 13.20 -15.67 -11.31
N ASP A 376 13.94 -15.11 -10.34
CA ASP A 376 13.74 -15.38 -8.92
C ASP A 376 12.74 -14.40 -8.29
N SER A 377 12.22 -14.79 -7.13
CA SER A 377 11.22 -14.03 -6.37
C SER A 377 11.84 -12.90 -5.55
N LEU A 378 12.96 -12.31 -5.99
CA LEU A 378 13.70 -11.32 -5.22
C LEU A 378 13.76 -9.96 -5.91
N ILE A 379 13.53 -8.91 -5.13
CA ILE A 379 13.89 -7.54 -5.47
C ILE A 379 15.08 -7.14 -4.60
N TYR A 380 16.18 -6.75 -5.23
CA TYR A 380 17.38 -6.25 -4.57
C TYR A 380 17.31 -4.74 -4.47
N VAL A 381 17.42 -4.18 -3.26
CA VAL A 381 17.49 -2.74 -3.03
C VAL A 381 18.84 -2.41 -2.40
N PHE A 382 19.71 -1.81 -3.21
CA PHE A 382 21.01 -1.32 -2.81
C PHE A 382 20.88 0.08 -2.24
N ASP A 383 21.37 0.30 -1.03
CA ASP A 383 21.56 1.65 -0.50
C ASP A 383 22.94 2.14 -0.97
N LEU A 384 22.94 3.10 -1.88
CA LEU A 384 24.15 3.64 -2.52
C LEU A 384 24.91 4.61 -1.60
N VAL A 385 24.29 5.07 -0.51
CA VAL A 385 24.89 5.95 0.48
C VAL A 385 25.47 5.16 1.65
N ASN A 386 24.75 4.12 2.09
CA ASN A 386 25.14 3.23 3.16
C ASN A 386 24.91 1.76 2.77
N PRO A 387 25.89 1.13 2.09
CA PRO A 387 25.74 -0.23 1.56
C PRO A 387 25.32 -1.29 2.58
N ASP A 388 25.66 -1.12 3.86
CA ASP A 388 25.24 -2.02 4.96
C ASP A 388 23.72 -2.03 5.20
N GLN A 389 22.98 -1.04 4.67
CA GLN A 389 21.53 -0.97 4.71
C GLN A 389 20.85 -1.54 3.47
N SER A 390 21.61 -2.09 2.52
CA SER A 390 21.04 -2.80 1.37
C SER A 390 20.20 -3.98 1.84
N ARG A 391 19.05 -4.21 1.19
CA ARG A 391 18.09 -5.26 1.56
C ARG A 391 17.66 -6.02 0.31
N THR A 392 17.32 -7.29 0.51
CA THR A 392 16.65 -8.11 -0.48
C THR A 392 15.25 -8.42 0.03
N PHE A 393 14.25 -8.26 -0.83
CA PHE A 393 12.85 -8.51 -0.51
C PHE A 393 12.36 -9.70 -1.31
N HIS A 394 11.76 -10.67 -0.62
CA HIS A 394 11.07 -11.76 -1.27
C HIS A 394 9.67 -11.31 -1.63
N ILE A 395 9.33 -11.31 -2.92
CA ILE A 395 7.99 -10.94 -3.38
C ILE A 395 7.00 -12.07 -3.08
N TYR A 396 5.75 -11.68 -2.86
CA TYR A 396 4.62 -12.58 -2.61
C TYR A 396 3.33 -11.88 -3.06
N SER A 397 2.28 -12.65 -3.32
CA SER A 397 0.95 -12.09 -3.57
C SER A 397 0.27 -11.81 -2.23
N PRO A 398 -0.03 -10.55 -1.90
CA PRO A 398 -0.61 -10.21 -0.60
C PRO A 398 -2.08 -10.65 -0.50
N GLY A 399 -2.47 -11.25 0.63
CA GLY A 399 -3.85 -11.53 1.01
C GLY A 399 -4.19 -10.92 2.38
N THR A 400 -5.41 -11.15 2.87
CA THR A 400 -5.82 -10.74 4.24
C THR A 400 -5.14 -11.59 5.34
N GLU A 401 -4.46 -12.69 4.96
CA GLU A 401 -3.44 -13.36 5.77
C GLU A 401 -2.10 -13.50 5.02
N GLU A 402 -1.02 -13.73 5.78
CA GLU A 402 0.38 -13.76 5.32
C GLU A 402 0.66 -14.53 4.00
N ASN A 403 1.39 -13.84 3.13
CA ASN A 403 2.22 -14.25 1.97
C ASN A 403 1.88 -15.58 1.28
N ALA A 404 1.05 -15.54 0.24
CA ALA A 404 1.02 -16.62 -0.76
C ALA A 404 2.20 -16.46 -1.74
N TYR A 405 3.16 -17.39 -1.70
CA TYR A 405 4.33 -17.41 -2.60
C TYR A 405 3.99 -17.97 -4.00
N ILE A 406 2.97 -17.41 -4.66
CA ILE A 406 2.65 -17.75 -6.07
C ILE A 406 3.33 -16.79 -7.06
N ALA A 407 3.81 -15.64 -6.57
CA ALA A 407 4.66 -14.71 -7.30
C ALA A 407 6.05 -15.34 -7.52
N LEU A 408 6.41 -15.52 -8.79
CA LEU A 408 7.65 -16.18 -9.18
C LEU A 408 8.78 -15.19 -9.40
N TYR A 409 8.53 -14.07 -10.08
CA TYR A 409 9.53 -13.03 -10.37
C TYR A 409 8.88 -11.72 -10.79
N ALA A 410 9.67 -10.64 -10.76
CA ALA A 410 9.31 -9.31 -11.22
C ALA A 410 10.27 -8.87 -12.35
N ASP A 411 9.78 -8.14 -13.35
CA ASP A 411 10.61 -7.67 -14.46
C ASP A 411 10.42 -6.20 -14.84
N ALA A 412 9.49 -5.48 -14.21
CA ALA A 412 9.47 -4.04 -14.22
C ALA A 412 9.33 -3.49 -12.80
N LEU A 413 10.04 -2.38 -12.54
CA LEU A 413 9.96 -1.66 -11.29
C LEU A 413 10.24 -0.17 -11.50
N ASP A 414 9.64 0.66 -10.65
CA ASP A 414 9.81 2.10 -10.65
C ASP A 414 9.64 2.68 -9.23
N TRP A 415 10.30 3.79 -8.94
CA TRP A 415 10.27 4.43 -7.62
C TRP A 415 9.24 5.55 -7.56
N ASP A 416 8.60 5.69 -6.40
CA ASP A 416 7.93 6.93 -6.05
C ASP A 416 8.94 8.07 -5.85
N LEU A 417 8.45 9.31 -5.90
CA LEU A 417 9.23 10.53 -5.76
C LEU A 417 9.93 10.65 -4.38
N SER A 418 9.48 9.88 -3.37
CA SER A 418 10.12 9.83 -2.06
C SER A 418 11.25 8.80 -1.94
N GLY A 419 11.35 7.85 -2.88
CA GLY A 419 12.33 6.76 -2.82
C GLY A 419 12.06 5.76 -1.69
N ARG A 420 10.78 5.58 -1.32
CA ARG A 420 10.28 4.65 -0.30
C ARG A 420 9.45 3.53 -0.89
N TYR A 421 8.61 3.83 -1.86
CA TYR A 421 7.69 2.88 -2.46
C TYR A 421 8.21 2.48 -3.84
N LEU A 422 8.26 1.18 -4.09
CA LEU A 422 8.53 0.62 -5.41
C LEU A 422 7.23 0.08 -5.96
N VAL A 423 6.78 0.59 -7.11
CA VAL A 423 5.78 -0.12 -7.91
C VAL A 423 6.51 -1.14 -8.76
N TYR A 424 5.97 -2.35 -8.86
CA TYR A 424 6.57 -3.41 -9.65
C TYR A 424 5.48 -4.38 -10.14
N ASP A 425 5.76 -5.11 -11.20
CA ASP A 425 4.90 -6.21 -11.65
C ASP A 425 5.41 -7.56 -11.16
N ALA A 426 4.53 -8.56 -11.08
CA ALA A 426 4.94 -9.91 -10.77
C ALA A 426 4.24 -10.94 -11.65
N PHE A 427 5.01 -11.92 -12.12
CA PHE A 427 4.47 -13.09 -12.78
C PHE A 427 4.05 -14.11 -11.74
N ASN A 428 2.78 -14.51 -11.80
CA ASN A 428 2.18 -15.45 -10.86
C ASN A 428 1.82 -16.75 -11.56
N ARG A 429 2.02 -17.90 -10.88
CA ARG A 429 1.65 -19.22 -11.40
C ARG A 429 0.98 -20.07 -10.32
N VAL A 430 -0.27 -20.47 -10.57
CA VAL A 430 -1.07 -21.29 -9.66
C VAL A 430 -1.41 -22.63 -10.31
N GLU A 431 -0.85 -23.71 -9.80
CA GLU A 431 -1.13 -25.08 -10.27
C GLU A 431 -2.57 -25.50 -9.95
N GLN A 432 -3.26 -26.12 -10.90
CA GLN A 432 -4.65 -26.55 -10.74
C GLN A 432 -4.73 -28.06 -10.44
N ALA A 433 -5.62 -28.43 -9.52
CA ALA A 433 -5.79 -29.82 -9.06
C ALA A 433 -6.16 -30.83 -10.17
N ARG A 434 -6.65 -30.37 -11.33
CA ARG A 434 -7.02 -31.19 -12.49
C ARG A 434 -6.01 -31.13 -13.65
N GLY A 435 -4.83 -30.54 -13.42
CA GLY A 435 -3.78 -30.33 -14.40
C GLY A 435 -3.83 -28.94 -15.06
N GLY A 436 -2.65 -28.41 -15.41
CA GLY A 436 -2.46 -27.05 -15.92
C GLY A 436 -2.25 -26.01 -14.82
N ALA A 437 -1.81 -24.81 -15.21
CA ALA A 437 -1.61 -23.69 -14.31
C ALA A 437 -2.40 -22.45 -14.77
N LEU A 438 -2.84 -21.64 -13.82
CA LEU A 438 -3.26 -20.26 -14.08
C LEU A 438 -2.02 -19.37 -13.99
N GLU A 439 -1.74 -18.66 -15.07
CA GLU A 439 -0.59 -17.75 -15.20
C GLU A 439 -1.09 -16.34 -15.52
N TYR A 440 -0.57 -15.35 -14.82
CA TYR A 440 -0.96 -13.95 -15.01
C TYR A 440 0.07 -13.00 -14.40
N TRP A 441 0.09 -11.77 -14.91
CA TRP A 441 0.81 -10.65 -14.30
C TRP A 441 -0.12 -9.77 -13.46
N ASP A 442 0.37 -9.33 -12.31
CA ASP A 442 -0.24 -8.31 -11.47
C ASP A 442 0.74 -7.18 -11.16
N ILE A 443 0.24 -6.08 -10.58
CA ILE A 443 1.04 -4.92 -10.16
C ILE A 443 0.89 -4.75 -8.65
N ASN A 444 2.02 -4.55 -7.99
CA ASN A 444 2.15 -4.44 -6.54
C ASN A 444 3.00 -3.23 -6.16
N ILE A 445 2.83 -2.75 -4.93
CA ILE A 445 3.67 -1.72 -4.31
C ILE A 445 4.40 -2.31 -3.12
N LEU A 446 5.73 -2.23 -3.12
CA LEU A 446 6.61 -2.59 -2.01
C LEU A 446 7.00 -1.33 -1.22
N ASP A 447 6.68 -1.30 0.08
CA ASP A 447 7.26 -0.33 1.02
C ASP A 447 8.63 -0.85 1.48
N VAL A 448 9.73 -0.31 0.94
CA VAL A 448 11.08 -0.82 1.23
C VAL A 448 11.51 -0.59 2.68
N GLN A 449 10.82 0.30 3.40
CA GLN A 449 11.09 0.53 4.81
C GLN A 449 10.56 -0.64 5.66
N SER A 450 9.29 -1.01 5.48
CA SER A 450 8.64 -2.08 6.26
C SER A 450 8.86 -3.47 5.66
N GLY A 451 9.08 -3.56 4.35
CA GLY A 451 9.10 -4.80 3.58
C GLY A 451 7.70 -5.35 3.27
N LYS A 452 6.65 -4.56 3.48
CA LYS A 452 5.26 -4.94 3.17
C LYS A 452 4.95 -4.69 1.71
N ILE A 453 4.18 -5.59 1.12
CA ILE A 453 3.73 -5.55 -0.27
C ILE A 453 2.22 -5.37 -0.28
N PHE A 454 1.73 -4.48 -1.13
CA PHE A 454 0.32 -4.17 -1.30
C PHE A 454 -0.08 -4.39 -2.76
N PRO A 455 -1.14 -5.16 -3.05
CA PRO A 455 -1.59 -5.35 -4.42
C PRO A 455 -2.32 -4.09 -4.86
N LEU A 456 -2.03 -3.63 -6.07
CA LEU A 456 -2.64 -2.40 -6.56
C LEU A 456 -4.03 -2.64 -7.13
N PHE A 457 -4.15 -3.76 -7.86
CA PHE A 457 -5.39 -4.17 -8.47
C PHE A 457 -5.91 -5.44 -7.81
N PRO A 458 -7.23 -5.63 -7.77
CA PRO A 458 -7.76 -6.96 -7.50
C PRO A 458 -7.28 -7.95 -8.57
N PRO A 459 -7.27 -9.26 -8.28
CA PRO A 459 -6.98 -10.28 -9.28
C PRO A 459 -7.80 -10.11 -10.55
N GLN A 460 -7.12 -10.18 -11.68
CA GLN A 460 -7.74 -9.93 -12.97
C GLN A 460 -8.51 -11.16 -13.46
N PRO A 461 -9.53 -10.97 -14.33
CA PRO A 461 -10.19 -12.10 -14.99
C PRO A 461 -9.17 -13.00 -15.72
N LYS A 462 -9.53 -14.26 -15.94
CA LYS A 462 -8.67 -15.18 -16.72
C LYS A 462 -8.33 -14.58 -18.09
N GLY A 463 -7.05 -14.67 -18.46
CA GLY A 463 -6.54 -14.15 -19.73
C GLY A 463 -6.25 -12.65 -19.71
N ILE A 464 -6.45 -11.98 -18.58
CA ILE A 464 -6.04 -10.59 -18.38
C ILE A 464 -4.78 -10.56 -17.52
N SER A 465 -3.84 -9.71 -17.90
CA SER A 465 -2.60 -9.46 -17.18
C SER A 465 -2.32 -7.97 -17.15
N VAL A 466 -1.71 -7.47 -16.08
CA VAL A 466 -1.27 -6.09 -15.97
C VAL A 466 0.20 -6.04 -15.58
N GLY A 467 0.99 -5.15 -16.18
CA GLY A 467 2.43 -5.11 -15.96
C GLY A 467 3.09 -3.83 -16.45
N ASN A 468 4.41 -3.78 -16.40
CA ASN A 468 5.24 -2.62 -16.79
C ASN A 468 4.80 -1.27 -16.17
N PRO A 469 4.61 -1.19 -14.85
CA PRO A 469 4.15 0.05 -14.22
C PRO A 469 5.24 1.14 -14.18
N SER A 470 4.78 2.40 -14.16
CA SER A 470 5.59 3.60 -13.89
C SER A 470 4.79 4.62 -13.08
N PHE A 471 5.45 5.33 -12.17
CA PHE A 471 4.86 6.50 -11.50
C PHE A 471 4.85 7.74 -12.40
N GLY A 472 4.03 8.73 -12.04
CA GLY A 472 4.16 10.10 -12.53
C GLY A 472 5.39 10.80 -11.95
N GLU A 473 5.96 11.72 -12.72
CA GLU A 473 7.18 12.47 -12.42
C GLU A 473 6.92 13.71 -11.54
N THR A 474 5.66 14.13 -11.44
CA THR A 474 5.22 15.22 -10.56
C THR A 474 4.27 14.77 -9.46
N SER A 475 3.77 13.53 -9.52
CA SER A 475 2.79 13.03 -8.57
C SER A 475 2.95 11.53 -8.31
N ASP A 476 3.08 11.17 -7.04
CA ASP A 476 3.09 9.78 -6.57
C ASP A 476 1.70 9.12 -6.65
N GLU A 477 0.68 9.87 -7.08
CA GLU A 477 -0.72 9.44 -7.08
C GLU A 477 -1.21 8.95 -8.45
N VAL A 478 -0.38 8.97 -9.48
CA VAL A 478 -0.73 8.44 -10.80
C VAL A 478 0.31 7.44 -11.26
N ILE A 479 -0.16 6.35 -11.84
CA ILE A 479 0.69 5.38 -12.50
C ILE A 479 0.20 5.12 -13.93
N VAL A 480 1.10 4.71 -14.81
CA VAL A 480 0.80 4.20 -16.16
C VAL A 480 1.32 2.78 -16.26
N PHE A 481 0.61 1.91 -16.98
CA PHE A 481 0.95 0.48 -17.07
C PHE A 481 0.31 -0.18 -18.29
N ASP A 482 0.79 -1.37 -18.63
CA ASP A 482 0.24 -2.22 -19.68
C ASP A 482 -0.93 -3.07 -19.16
N TYR A 483 -2.00 -3.13 -19.94
CA TYR A 483 -3.11 -4.05 -19.79
C TYR A 483 -3.12 -5.02 -20.98
N VAL A 484 -2.82 -6.28 -20.71
CA VAL A 484 -2.70 -7.35 -21.70
C VAL A 484 -3.97 -8.20 -21.68
N ASP A 485 -4.68 -8.25 -22.80
CA ASP A 485 -5.89 -9.07 -22.96
C ASP A 485 -5.63 -10.22 -23.93
N LEU A 486 -5.22 -11.35 -23.36
CA LEU A 486 -4.95 -12.58 -24.11
C LEU A 486 -6.22 -13.17 -24.76
N ASN A 487 -7.41 -12.72 -24.36
CA ASN A 487 -8.66 -13.21 -24.94
C ASN A 487 -9.00 -12.49 -26.25
N SER A 488 -8.76 -11.18 -26.33
CA SER A 488 -8.98 -10.39 -27.55
C SER A 488 -7.72 -10.28 -28.42
N GLY A 489 -6.54 -10.47 -27.84
CA GLY A 489 -5.25 -10.24 -28.48
C GLY A 489 -4.92 -8.75 -28.65
N VAL A 490 -5.66 -7.86 -27.98
CA VAL A 490 -5.45 -6.40 -28.02
C VAL A 490 -5.06 -5.91 -26.64
N ASP A 491 -3.87 -5.37 -26.56
CA ASP A 491 -3.29 -4.76 -25.39
C ASP A 491 -3.59 -3.26 -25.36
N TYR A 492 -3.60 -2.70 -24.17
CA TYR A 492 -3.92 -1.30 -23.91
C TYR A 492 -2.90 -0.71 -22.95
N ILE A 493 -2.74 0.60 -23.05
CA ILE A 493 -2.00 1.40 -22.08
C ILE A 493 -3.04 2.07 -21.19
N LEU A 494 -3.00 1.77 -19.91
CA LEU A 494 -3.91 2.33 -18.92
C LEU A 494 -3.14 3.20 -17.93
N ALA A 495 -3.84 4.15 -17.35
CA ALA A 495 -3.35 4.95 -16.25
C ALA A 495 -4.33 4.87 -15.08
N TYR A 496 -3.79 4.78 -13.87
CA TYR A 496 -4.56 4.65 -12.64
C TYR A 496 -4.19 5.75 -11.65
N ASP A 497 -5.21 6.36 -11.08
CA ASP A 497 -5.09 7.40 -10.09
C ASP A 497 -5.27 6.79 -8.69
N LEU A 498 -4.16 6.63 -7.96
CA LEU A 498 -4.07 5.99 -6.65
C LEU A 498 -4.88 6.71 -5.58
N PHE A 499 -5.00 8.03 -5.71
CA PHE A 499 -5.77 8.83 -4.77
C PHE A 499 -7.28 8.67 -4.98
N SER A 500 -7.76 8.66 -6.21
CA SER A 500 -9.21 8.60 -6.50
C SER A 500 -9.72 7.20 -6.79
N GLY A 501 -8.83 6.25 -7.07
CA GLY A 501 -9.16 4.90 -7.51
C GLY A 501 -9.68 4.82 -8.95
N GLN A 502 -9.53 5.89 -9.76
CA GLN A 502 -10.04 5.92 -11.13
C GLN A 502 -9.04 5.36 -12.13
N LEU A 503 -9.58 4.63 -13.12
CA LEU A 503 -8.83 4.05 -14.22
C LEU A 503 -9.18 4.77 -15.52
N GLY A 504 -8.17 5.12 -16.32
CA GLY A 504 -8.34 5.71 -17.64
C GLY A 504 -7.54 4.97 -18.70
N GLN A 505 -8.10 4.86 -19.90
CA GLN A 505 -7.42 4.25 -21.05
C GLN A 505 -6.68 5.33 -21.84
N ILE A 506 -5.36 5.20 -21.93
CA ILE A 506 -4.48 6.12 -22.66
C ILE A 506 -4.48 5.80 -24.16
N ALA A 507 -4.19 4.54 -24.51
CA ALA A 507 -4.13 4.09 -25.90
C ALA A 507 -4.39 2.59 -26.02
N SER A 508 -4.72 2.13 -27.23
CA SER A 508 -4.59 0.72 -27.60
C SER A 508 -3.20 0.52 -28.23
N ASN A 509 -2.53 -0.59 -27.91
CA ASN A 509 -1.18 -0.87 -28.36
C ASN A 509 -1.07 -2.07 -29.32
N GLY A 510 -2.20 -2.59 -29.81
CA GLY A 510 -2.20 -3.82 -30.62
C GLY A 510 -1.76 -5.03 -29.80
N SER A 511 -1.02 -5.98 -30.36
CA SER A 511 -0.49 -7.14 -29.60
C SER A 511 0.94 -6.88 -29.14
N SER A 512 1.14 -5.81 -28.37
CA SER A 512 2.44 -5.33 -27.93
C SER A 512 2.34 -4.71 -26.54
N VAL A 513 3.27 -5.06 -25.65
CA VAL A 513 3.56 -4.30 -24.42
C VAL A 513 4.25 -2.97 -24.77
N SER A 514 4.17 -1.98 -23.88
CA SER A 514 4.48 -0.58 -24.21
C SER A 514 5.59 0.06 -23.39
N TYR A 515 5.85 -0.41 -22.17
CA TYR A 515 6.83 0.20 -21.26
C TYR A 515 6.62 1.72 -21.10
N ALA A 516 5.36 2.12 -21.00
CA ALA A 516 4.96 3.52 -20.97
C ALA A 516 5.60 4.31 -19.82
N ARG A 517 6.02 5.55 -20.11
CA ARG A 517 6.58 6.49 -19.13
C ARG A 517 5.91 7.86 -19.28
N TYR A 518 5.66 8.54 -18.16
CA TYR A 518 5.23 9.94 -18.18
C TYR A 518 6.38 10.86 -18.63
N SER A 519 6.04 12.01 -19.19
CA SER A 519 6.98 13.12 -19.32
C SER A 519 7.30 13.71 -17.95
N THR A 520 8.40 14.47 -17.85
CA THR A 520 8.86 15.07 -16.57
C THR A 520 7.87 16.07 -15.94
N ASP A 521 6.77 16.38 -16.63
CA ASP A 521 5.66 17.25 -16.21
C ASP A 521 4.29 16.54 -16.26
N ASP A 522 4.28 15.22 -16.47
CA ASP A 522 3.10 14.36 -16.58
C ASP A 522 2.07 14.74 -17.66
N ARG A 523 2.43 15.58 -18.63
CA ARG A 523 1.52 16.01 -19.72
C ARG A 523 1.55 15.13 -20.95
N PHE A 524 2.51 14.22 -21.05
CA PHE A 524 2.63 13.25 -22.12
C PHE A 524 2.93 11.88 -21.55
N VAL A 525 2.59 10.84 -22.31
CA VAL A 525 3.14 9.50 -22.15
C VAL A 525 3.92 9.15 -23.41
N VAL A 526 5.16 8.68 -23.24
CA VAL A 526 5.95 8.03 -24.28
C VAL A 526 5.87 6.52 -24.09
N PHE A 527 5.73 5.79 -25.19
CA PHE A 527 5.57 4.33 -25.15
C PHE A 527 6.05 3.66 -26.43
N GLU A 528 6.33 2.36 -26.34
CA GLU A 528 6.75 1.52 -27.45
C GLU A 528 5.55 0.81 -28.09
N GLN A 529 5.58 0.68 -29.42
CA GLN A 529 4.69 -0.19 -30.16
C GLN A 529 5.51 -1.01 -31.15
N VAL A 530 5.31 -2.33 -31.14
CA VAL A 530 5.96 -3.26 -32.07
C VAL A 530 5.02 -3.55 -33.25
N ASP A 531 5.54 -3.40 -34.46
CA ASP A 531 4.77 -3.71 -35.67
C ASP A 531 4.75 -5.22 -36.01
N ALA A 532 4.02 -5.59 -37.05
CA ALA A 532 3.91 -6.99 -37.48
C ALA A 532 5.23 -7.62 -37.98
N GLN A 533 6.26 -6.81 -38.23
CA GLN A 533 7.60 -7.26 -38.60
C GLN A 533 8.52 -7.40 -37.36
N GLY A 534 8.02 -7.08 -36.16
CA GLY A 534 8.79 -7.09 -34.93
C GLY A 534 9.66 -5.84 -34.73
N ILE A 535 9.41 -4.76 -35.49
CA ILE A 535 10.18 -3.52 -35.38
C ILE A 535 9.52 -2.61 -34.35
N PRO A 536 10.21 -2.25 -33.26
CA PRO A 536 9.68 -1.35 -32.26
C PRO A 536 9.75 0.10 -32.75
N SER A 537 8.75 0.90 -32.39
CA SER A 537 8.74 2.35 -32.62
C SER A 537 8.19 3.04 -31.39
N LEU A 538 8.71 4.23 -31.09
CA LEU A 538 8.21 5.05 -30.01
C LEU A 538 7.08 5.95 -30.49
N TYR A 539 6.03 6.01 -29.69
CA TYR A 539 4.90 6.91 -29.84
C TYR A 539 4.81 7.83 -28.63
N MET A 540 4.22 9.00 -28.85
CA MET A 540 3.89 9.95 -27.79
C MET A 540 2.42 10.32 -27.86
N ILE A 541 1.80 10.50 -26.69
CA ILE A 541 0.41 10.92 -26.58
C ILE A 541 0.27 12.02 -25.53
N PRO A 542 -0.38 13.16 -25.85
CA PRO A 542 -0.68 14.19 -24.85
C PRO A 542 -1.79 13.73 -23.93
N LEU A 543 -1.72 14.14 -22.67
CA LEU A 543 -2.68 13.83 -21.62
C LEU A 543 -3.54 15.05 -21.25
N ALA A 544 -4.74 14.77 -20.75
CA ALA A 544 -5.59 15.75 -20.09
C ALA A 544 -5.05 16.10 -18.70
N ASP A 545 -5.58 17.15 -18.07
CA ASP A 545 -5.10 17.63 -16.75
C ASP A 545 -5.19 16.58 -15.63
N ASN A 546 -6.09 15.59 -15.77
CA ASN A 546 -6.21 14.48 -14.81
C ASN A 546 -5.15 13.37 -15.01
N ARG A 547 -4.28 13.49 -16.03
CA ARG A 547 -3.16 12.59 -16.36
C ARG A 547 -3.53 11.15 -16.72
N ILE A 548 -4.77 10.74 -16.47
CA ILE A 548 -5.27 9.39 -16.76
C ILE A 548 -6.08 9.29 -18.07
N GLN A 549 -6.32 10.42 -18.74
CA GLN A 549 -7.05 10.47 -20.02
C GLN A 549 -6.21 11.12 -21.11
N PRO A 550 -6.36 10.68 -22.37
CA PRO A 550 -5.68 11.30 -23.49
C PRO A 550 -6.32 12.65 -23.84
N ALA A 551 -5.49 13.64 -24.16
CA ALA A 551 -5.91 14.92 -24.76
C ALA A 551 -5.78 14.93 -26.29
N GLY A 552 -5.39 13.80 -26.90
CA GLY A 552 -5.16 13.68 -28.33
C GLY A 552 -5.04 12.22 -28.77
N GLN A 553 -4.45 12.02 -29.95
CA GLN A 553 -4.18 10.68 -30.49
C GLN A 553 -2.68 10.36 -30.41
N PRO A 554 -2.29 9.09 -30.23
CA PRO A 554 -0.89 8.68 -30.35
C PRO A 554 -0.25 9.18 -31.64
N GLN A 555 0.93 9.78 -31.54
CA GLN A 555 1.73 10.22 -32.68
C GLN A 555 3.02 9.41 -32.72
N LEU A 556 3.37 8.89 -33.89
CA LEU A 556 4.68 8.28 -34.10
C LEU A 556 5.76 9.33 -33.81
N TYR A 557 6.65 9.02 -32.88
CA TYR A 557 7.74 9.89 -32.45
C TYR A 557 9.05 9.49 -33.14
N VAL A 558 9.49 8.23 -32.96
CA VAL A 558 10.74 7.70 -33.54
C VAL A 558 10.53 6.25 -34.00
N ARG A 559 11.05 5.91 -35.18
CA ARG A 559 11.12 4.50 -35.64
C ARG A 559 12.36 3.82 -35.08
N GLU A 560 12.30 2.51 -34.90
CA GLU A 560 13.43 1.71 -34.40
C GLU A 560 13.89 2.18 -33.01
N GLY A 561 12.94 2.57 -32.14
CA GLY A 561 13.20 2.95 -30.76
C GLY A 561 12.38 2.10 -29.81
N GLN A 562 12.99 1.66 -28.71
CA GLN A 562 12.37 0.80 -27.70
C GLN A 562 12.81 1.18 -26.28
N ARG A 563 12.04 0.74 -25.26
CA ARG A 563 12.29 0.98 -23.82
C ARG A 563 12.57 2.45 -23.48
N PRO A 564 11.61 3.36 -23.71
CA PRO A 564 11.84 4.79 -23.45
C PRO A 564 11.98 5.07 -21.95
N TYR A 565 12.81 6.05 -21.59
CA TYR A 565 12.88 6.66 -20.26
C TYR A 565 12.98 8.17 -20.40
N TRP A 566 11.94 8.91 -20.00
CA TRP A 566 11.92 10.37 -20.11
C TRP A 566 12.56 11.00 -18.88
N PHE A 567 13.47 11.95 -19.07
CA PHE A 567 14.13 12.64 -17.98
C PHE A 567 14.48 14.10 -18.33
N ALA A 568 14.91 14.86 -17.33
CA ALA A 568 15.43 16.21 -17.52
C ALA A 568 16.82 16.35 -16.90
N VAL A 569 17.68 17.11 -17.56
CA VAL A 569 18.95 17.55 -16.99
C VAL A 569 18.77 18.94 -16.39
N GLY A 570 18.70 19.02 -15.06
CA GLY A 570 18.52 20.29 -14.37
C GLY A 570 18.12 20.19 -12.90
N THR A 571 17.20 21.05 -12.44
CA THR A 571 16.86 21.16 -11.01
C THR A 571 15.35 21.27 -10.78
N ARG A 572 14.85 20.58 -9.76
CA ARG A 572 13.47 20.73 -9.30
C ARG A 572 13.33 22.02 -8.47
N THR A 573 12.72 23.06 -9.06
CA THR A 573 12.58 24.38 -8.42
C THR A 573 11.32 24.45 -7.58
N GLY A 574 11.37 24.99 -6.36
CA GLY A 574 10.17 25.15 -5.49
C GLY A 574 10.02 24.10 -4.39
N VAL A 575 10.90 23.09 -4.34
CA VAL A 575 11.09 22.30 -3.12
C VAL A 575 12.06 23.05 -2.21
N ALA A 576 11.56 24.10 -1.53
CA ALA A 576 12.13 24.41 -0.23
C ALA A 576 11.73 23.25 0.68
N ASP A 577 12.62 22.25 0.79
CA ASP A 577 12.81 21.25 1.85
C ASP A 577 11.61 20.87 2.77
N SER A 578 10.36 20.92 2.29
CA SER A 578 9.16 20.83 3.13
C SER A 578 8.71 19.39 3.35
N ARG A 579 9.35 18.43 2.67
CA ARG A 579 9.44 17.02 3.10
C ARG A 579 10.86 16.64 3.57
N ARG A 580 11.78 17.60 3.66
CA ARG A 580 13.23 17.41 3.85
C ARG A 580 13.78 18.28 4.98
N GLU A 581 13.39 18.02 6.22
CA GLU A 581 14.27 18.37 7.33
C GLU A 581 14.80 17.08 7.96
N GLN A 582 15.92 16.58 7.43
CA GLN A 582 16.90 16.01 8.36
C GLN A 582 17.34 17.16 9.26
N PRO A 583 17.26 17.02 10.59
CA PRO A 583 17.70 18.07 11.48
C PRO A 583 19.14 18.48 11.15
N THR A 584 19.34 19.73 10.73
CA THR A 584 20.68 20.29 10.52
C THR A 584 21.38 20.56 11.85
N THR A 585 20.64 20.50 12.96
CA THR A 585 21.15 20.78 14.31
C THR A 585 20.84 19.66 15.30
N PHE A 586 21.85 19.29 16.09
CA PHE A 586 21.70 18.38 17.23
C PHE A 586 21.02 19.13 18.38
N ALA A 587 19.83 18.69 18.77
CA ALA A 587 19.01 19.38 19.75
C ALA A 587 18.42 18.42 20.79
N LEU A 588 18.32 18.89 22.03
CA LEU A 588 17.44 18.33 23.06
C LEU A 588 16.42 19.43 23.38
N GLU A 589 15.16 19.18 23.08
CA GLU A 589 14.08 20.14 23.30
C GLU A 589 13.68 20.19 24.77
N GLN A 590 12.97 21.26 25.14
CA GLN A 590 12.33 21.32 26.43
C GLN A 590 11.23 20.24 26.49
N ASN A 591 11.26 19.41 27.54
CA ASN A 591 10.23 18.39 27.73
C ASN A 591 8.84 19.05 27.83
N PHE A 592 7.80 18.38 27.32
CA PHE A 592 6.42 18.86 27.40
C PHE A 592 5.47 17.77 27.92
N PRO A 593 4.56 18.09 28.87
CA PRO A 593 4.49 19.36 29.61
C PRO A 593 5.72 19.61 30.51
N ASN A 594 6.00 20.87 30.86
CA ASN A 594 6.97 21.24 31.90
C ASN A 594 6.56 22.57 32.57
N PRO A 595 6.18 22.61 33.85
CA PRO A 595 6.12 21.46 34.77
C PRO A 595 5.12 20.39 34.34
N PHE A 596 5.33 19.14 34.75
CA PHE A 596 4.44 18.01 34.41
C PHE A 596 3.97 17.26 35.66
N ASN A 597 2.79 16.63 35.55
CA ASN A 597 2.28 15.67 36.51
C ASN A 597 2.21 14.29 35.84
N MET A 598 2.76 13.27 36.49
CA MET A 598 2.82 11.85 36.09
C MET A 598 3.51 11.50 34.77
N LYS A 599 3.49 12.33 33.72
CA LYS A 599 4.10 12.01 32.41
C LYS A 599 4.58 13.25 31.67
N THR A 600 5.75 13.16 31.05
CA THR A 600 6.28 14.14 30.10
C THR A 600 6.89 13.43 28.90
N VAL A 601 6.94 14.11 27.76
CA VAL A 601 7.68 13.67 26.57
C VAL A 601 8.96 14.50 26.43
N ILE A 602 10.08 13.82 26.19
CA ILE A 602 11.38 14.42 25.91
C ILE A 602 11.67 14.22 24.43
N ARG A 603 11.80 15.32 23.68
CA ARG A 603 12.09 15.31 22.25
C ARG A 603 13.54 15.66 21.97
N PHE A 604 14.16 15.00 21.01
CA PHE A 604 15.52 15.32 20.58
C PHE A 604 15.73 15.05 19.09
N ARG A 605 16.73 15.72 18.52
CA ARG A 605 17.08 15.67 17.10
C ARG A 605 18.50 15.17 16.92
N LEU A 606 18.67 14.24 15.98
CA LEU A 606 19.97 13.74 15.57
C LEU A 606 20.26 14.16 14.13
N THR A 607 21.44 14.75 13.91
CA THR A 607 21.91 15.16 12.58
C THR A 607 22.52 14.01 11.78
N ARG A 608 22.79 12.87 12.42
CA ARG A 608 23.36 11.65 11.84
C ARG A 608 22.99 10.45 12.70
N PRO A 609 23.03 9.21 12.14
CA PRO A 609 22.90 8.00 12.95
C PRO A 609 23.97 7.94 14.03
N ALA A 610 23.58 7.63 15.26
CA ALA A 610 24.49 7.51 16.38
C ALA A 610 23.87 6.71 17.54
N ARG A 611 24.72 6.18 18.42
CA ARG A 611 24.27 5.62 19.70
C ARG A 611 23.90 6.76 20.64
N VAL A 612 22.69 6.68 21.18
CA VAL A 612 22.11 7.68 22.07
C VAL A 612 22.02 7.13 23.48
N GLU A 613 22.48 7.92 24.44
CA GLU A 613 22.25 7.74 25.87
C GLU A 613 21.37 8.90 26.36
N LEU A 614 20.12 8.63 26.76
CA LEU A 614 19.22 9.58 27.40
C LEU A 614 18.93 9.12 28.82
N ALA A 615 19.31 9.94 29.80
CA ALA A 615 19.11 9.63 31.22
C ALA A 615 18.61 10.86 32.00
N VAL A 616 17.95 10.61 33.12
CA VAL A 616 17.44 11.63 34.04
C VAL A 616 18.29 11.67 35.30
N PHE A 617 18.56 12.89 35.77
CA PHE A 617 19.38 13.19 36.94
C PHE A 617 18.61 14.04 37.94
N ASP A 618 18.86 13.85 39.23
CA ASP A 618 18.35 14.73 40.28
C ASP A 618 19.15 16.05 40.38
N ALA A 619 18.73 16.95 41.27
CA ALA A 619 19.40 18.23 41.50
C ALA A 619 20.84 18.12 42.03
N ALA A 620 21.23 16.96 42.59
CA ALA A 620 22.58 16.66 43.02
C ALA A 620 23.45 16.04 41.90
N GLY A 621 22.88 15.81 40.72
CA GLY A 621 23.57 15.22 39.58
C GLY A 621 23.67 13.70 39.62
N ARG A 622 22.92 13.02 40.50
CA ARG A 622 22.83 11.55 40.52
C ARG A 622 21.85 11.07 39.46
N GLN A 623 22.24 10.06 38.68
CA GLN A 623 21.35 9.45 37.70
C GLN A 623 20.23 8.70 38.44
N VAL A 624 18.98 9.04 38.14
CA VAL A 624 17.79 8.43 38.74
C VAL A 624 17.07 7.48 37.78
N ALA A 625 17.17 7.70 36.46
CA ALA A 625 16.59 6.82 35.45
C ALA A 625 17.42 6.82 34.16
N GLU A 626 17.55 5.67 33.51
CA GLU A 626 17.98 5.56 32.11
C GLU A 626 16.73 5.37 31.24
N LEU A 627 16.53 6.26 30.26
CA LEU A 627 15.34 6.23 29.41
C LEU A 627 15.62 5.61 28.04
N LEU A 628 16.86 5.74 27.55
CA LEU A 628 17.28 5.21 26.27
C LEU A 628 18.80 4.98 26.26
N ASN A 629 19.24 3.79 25.83
CA ASN A 629 20.65 3.49 25.54
C ASN A 629 20.74 2.58 24.31
N ALA A 630 20.58 3.15 23.12
CA ALA A 630 20.47 2.38 21.87
C ALA A 630 20.90 3.19 20.64
N PRO A 631 21.27 2.54 19.52
CA PRO A 631 21.43 3.20 18.23
C PRO A 631 20.13 3.82 17.75
N ARG A 632 20.23 5.02 17.15
CA ARG A 632 19.11 5.77 16.54
C ARG A 632 19.56 6.37 15.21
N ARG A 633 18.65 6.43 14.25
CA ARG A 633 18.84 7.07 12.94
C ARG A 633 18.89 8.60 13.08
N ALA A 634 19.41 9.30 12.07
CA ALA A 634 19.20 10.74 11.95
C ALA A 634 17.69 11.05 11.92
N GLY A 635 17.28 12.20 12.47
CA GLY A 635 15.86 12.57 12.56
C GLY A 635 15.41 12.99 13.96
N GLU A 636 14.12 13.25 14.09
CA GLU A 636 13.48 13.55 15.37
C GLU A 636 13.12 12.28 16.14
N HIS A 637 13.28 12.32 17.45
CA HIS A 637 13.01 11.21 18.36
C HIS A 637 12.27 11.73 19.58
N GLN A 638 11.40 10.89 20.16
CA GLN A 638 10.71 11.20 21.40
C GLN A 638 10.76 10.03 22.38
N VAL A 639 10.93 10.34 23.66
CA VAL A 639 10.95 9.35 24.75
C VAL A 639 10.08 9.87 25.88
N ALA A 640 9.14 9.05 26.33
CA ALA A 640 8.28 9.39 27.46
C ALA A 640 8.98 9.06 28.79
N TRP A 641 8.75 9.90 29.80
CA TRP A 641 9.13 9.62 31.18
C TRP A 641 7.96 9.88 32.10
N ASN A 642 7.72 8.94 33.01
CA ASN A 642 6.59 8.91 33.95
C ASN A 642 6.96 9.38 35.37
N GLY A 643 8.12 10.03 35.54
CA GLY A 643 8.57 10.51 36.85
C GLY A 643 8.98 9.40 37.83
N THR A 644 9.35 8.21 37.34
CA THR A 644 9.88 7.13 38.19
C THR A 644 11.41 6.98 38.06
N ASP A 645 12.03 6.36 39.06
CA ASP A 645 13.42 5.91 39.01
C ASP A 645 13.59 4.61 38.19
N GLY A 646 14.85 4.15 38.07
CA GLY A 646 15.19 2.90 37.37
C GLY A 646 14.68 1.61 38.02
N GLN A 647 14.07 1.69 39.21
CA GLN A 647 13.40 0.59 39.89
C GLN A 647 11.87 0.71 39.81
N GLY A 648 11.35 1.73 39.10
CA GLY A 648 9.92 1.98 38.94
C GLY A 648 9.28 2.74 40.11
N ASN A 649 10.05 3.22 41.10
CA ASN A 649 9.49 3.98 42.21
C ASN A 649 9.22 5.42 41.79
N ALA A 650 8.08 5.97 42.21
CA ALA A 650 7.72 7.37 41.95
C ALA A 650 8.67 8.34 42.67
N LEU A 651 9.24 9.28 41.91
CA LEU A 651 10.10 10.31 42.45
C LEU A 651 9.28 11.45 43.11
N PRO A 652 9.86 12.19 44.09
CA PRO A 652 9.21 13.34 44.71
C PRO A 652 9.07 14.53 43.74
N SER A 653 8.13 15.44 44.02
CA SER A 653 8.06 16.71 43.30
C SER A 653 9.37 17.48 43.44
N GLY A 654 9.89 18.03 42.36
CA GLY A 654 11.22 18.62 42.38
C GLY A 654 11.80 18.92 41.00
N VAL A 655 13.03 19.42 41.01
CA VAL A 655 13.79 19.72 39.80
C VAL A 655 14.64 18.52 39.40
N TYR A 656 14.50 18.12 38.15
CA TYR A 656 15.26 17.05 37.51
C TYR A 656 15.95 17.58 36.24
N PHE A 657 16.88 16.81 35.70
CA PHE A 657 17.58 17.16 34.46
C PHE A 657 17.61 15.95 33.53
N CYS A 658 17.08 16.08 32.31
CA CYS A 658 17.33 15.09 31.27
C CYS A 658 18.61 15.45 30.53
N ARG A 659 19.47 14.46 30.31
CA ARG A 659 20.73 14.61 29.60
C ARG A 659 20.79 13.63 28.44
N LEU A 660 20.99 14.17 27.25
CA LEU A 660 21.21 13.46 26.01
C LEU A 660 22.69 13.46 25.70
N LYS A 661 23.28 12.28 25.53
CA LYS A 661 24.66 12.06 25.11
C LYS A 661 24.69 11.23 23.83
N VAL A 662 25.45 11.68 22.84
CA VAL A 662 25.55 11.05 21.53
C VAL A 662 27.01 10.86 21.16
N ALA A 663 27.38 9.62 20.82
CA ALA A 663 28.75 9.31 20.40
C ALA A 663 29.07 9.94 19.03
N GLY A 664 30.25 10.56 18.89
CA GLY A 664 30.62 11.20 17.64
C GLY A 664 32.09 11.15 17.23
N PRO A 665 32.37 11.37 15.93
CA PRO A 665 33.71 11.25 15.37
C PRO A 665 34.73 12.23 15.96
N SER A 666 34.27 13.34 16.53
CA SER A 666 35.10 14.38 17.18
C SER A 666 34.93 14.43 18.70
N GLY A 667 34.32 13.40 19.30
CA GLY A 667 33.94 13.35 20.72
C GLY A 667 32.43 13.27 20.95
N ASN A 668 32.02 13.08 22.21
CA ASN A 668 30.62 12.95 22.58
C ASN A 668 29.91 14.31 22.61
N LEU A 669 28.77 14.41 21.93
CA LEU A 669 27.89 15.58 22.02
C LEU A 669 26.94 15.41 23.22
N VAL A 670 26.85 16.43 24.08
CA VAL A 670 26.01 16.39 25.29
C VAL A 670 25.09 17.61 25.35
N ARG A 671 23.80 17.38 25.64
CA ARG A 671 22.80 18.42 25.93
C ARG A 671 22.02 18.06 27.19
N THR A 672 21.69 19.06 28.00
CA THR A 672 20.92 18.88 29.23
C THR A 672 19.75 19.88 29.28
N ARG A 673 18.57 19.44 29.72
CA ARG A 673 17.40 20.29 29.96
C ARG A 673 16.83 20.08 31.36
N LYS A 674 16.39 21.18 31.97
CA LYS A 674 15.73 21.19 33.28
C LYS A 674 14.29 20.72 33.12
N MET A 675 13.85 19.81 33.98
CA MET A 675 12.48 19.34 34.09
C MET A 675 11.96 19.62 35.50
N VAL A 676 10.67 19.91 35.64
CA VAL A 676 10.00 20.17 36.91
C VAL A 676 8.85 19.19 37.05
N LEU A 677 9.00 18.23 37.96
CA LEU A 677 7.96 17.27 38.31
C LEU A 677 7.09 17.87 39.41
N LEU A 678 5.79 17.95 39.17
CA LEU A 678 4.75 18.26 40.14
C LEU A 678 3.94 17.00 40.40
N LYS A 679 3.52 16.79 41.65
CA LYS A 679 2.49 15.83 42.00
C LYS A 679 1.18 16.56 42.21
#